data_AF-A0A4W4GPJ1-F1
#
_entry.id   AF-A0A4W4GPJ1-F1
#
_cell.length_a   1.000
_cell.length_b   1.000
_cell.length_c   1.000
_cell.angle_alpha   90.00
_cell.angle_beta   90.00
_cell.angle_gamma   90.00
#
_symmetry.space_group_name_H-M   'P 1'
#
loop_
_entity.id
_entity.type
_entity.pdbx_description
1 polymer ?
#
loop_
_entity_poly.entity_id
_entity_poly.type
_entity_poly.pdbx_seq_one_letter_code
_entity_poly.pdbx_strand_id
1 'polypeptide(L)'
;MADKDSVEKYLENNPQFAKDYFDKKVRAEVITAAFTEKLEIKDPSSYKDVSQIQEAAIIFDLVREMQSEQVMEKSMHKVLQRICILVNADRCSYFIYRARNGIPELATCLFDVTPTSKFENNLVSPLAEIVFPTDMGIVGQTVTTKKGVNIPDVKQNPHFSDFVDQQTGYNTKSILAAPIVSGKDPLGVLMALNKTVGNEFSKADEDIFNKYINFASVITLQHYTSYMWNVESRRSQVLLWSASKVFEELTDIERQFHKALYTVRSYLQCERYSVGLLDMTKEKEFYDEWPIKLGHVEPYKGPKTPDGREINFYKIIDYLLEVKEEIKVVPAPSPEHWALVSGLPTYVAENGFICNMMNVAADEYFTFQKTAVDETGFIIKNVLSLPIVNKKEEIVGIVTFFNRKDGKPFDEQDEQITEALTQFLGWSVLNCDTYDKLNRMEWKKEIAEEMVMYHTRATLDEVQQILNTKERFDREPEECDQKEMYKLLRANIPEAKDVDLLEFHFSDFPLSELDLIKCGIRCFFELGVVEKFKVPAEVLTRWMYTVRKGYRDITYHNWRHGFNVGQTMFCLLQTGKLRKYYSDLDAFAMVAAAFCHDIDHRGTNNLYQTKSSSPLAKLHGSSILERHHLQYSKTLMADENLNIFQNLQKRQFETVQHLHDVCIIATDLALYFKKRTLFQKIVDDTQPMVDEKQAINYVTNNPVRKEIIMAMMMTGCDLSAITKPWEVQSKVALMVAAEFWEQGDLERNVLQQEPIPMMDRNRADELPKMQCGFIDFVCSFVYKEFARFQKEITPMFDGLNNNRAHWKELADAYQAKLDAIENEKKKQETPYKKGMQEGGGKSKTCSIF
;
A
#
# COMPACT_ATOMS: atom_id res chain seq x y z
N MET A 1 -67.75 -43.12 -53.83
CA MET A 1 -67.07 -43.98 -52.84
C MET A 1 -67.20 -45.40 -53.37
N ALA A 2 -66.09 -46.09 -53.64
CA ALA A 2 -66.10 -47.49 -54.05
C ALA A 2 -66.52 -48.39 -52.87
N ASP A 3 -67.17 -49.52 -53.12
CA ASP A 3 -67.51 -50.47 -52.06
C ASP A 3 -66.25 -51.17 -51.50
N LYS A 4 -66.36 -51.70 -50.28
CA LYS A 4 -65.25 -52.28 -49.52
C LYS A 4 -64.63 -53.49 -50.25
N ASP A 5 -65.45 -54.33 -50.87
CA ASP A 5 -65.00 -55.53 -51.59
C ASP A 5 -64.17 -55.16 -52.82
N SER A 6 -64.55 -54.08 -53.50
CA SER A 6 -63.85 -53.56 -54.68
C SER A 6 -62.47 -53.00 -54.33
N VAL A 7 -62.33 -52.39 -53.15
CA VAL A 7 -61.06 -51.88 -52.65
C VAL A 7 -60.15 -53.01 -52.18
N GLU A 8 -60.67 -54.01 -51.46
CA GLU A 8 -59.91 -55.20 -51.06
C GLU A 8 -59.38 -55.97 -52.28
N LYS A 9 -60.23 -56.22 -53.28
CA LYS A 9 -59.81 -56.87 -54.53
C LYS A 9 -58.76 -56.07 -55.30
N TYR A 10 -58.83 -54.74 -55.25
CA TYR A 10 -57.84 -53.88 -55.91
C TYR A 10 -56.48 -53.94 -55.19
N LEU A 11 -56.48 -53.94 -53.85
CA LEU A 11 -55.27 -54.00 -53.03
C LEU A 11 -54.58 -55.37 -53.10
N GLU A 12 -55.36 -56.46 -53.11
CA GLU A 12 -54.82 -57.82 -53.30
C GLU A 12 -54.15 -57.99 -54.67
N ASN A 13 -54.73 -57.38 -55.72
CA ASN A 13 -54.18 -57.44 -57.07
C ASN A 13 -53.04 -56.43 -57.33
N ASN A 14 -52.81 -55.46 -56.43
CA ASN A 14 -51.78 -54.43 -56.56
C ASN A 14 -50.95 -54.28 -55.26
N PRO A 15 -50.21 -55.31 -54.83
CA PRO A 15 -49.47 -55.31 -53.57
C PRO A 15 -48.38 -54.22 -53.50
N GLN A 16 -47.83 -53.81 -54.65
CA GLN A 16 -46.86 -52.72 -54.71
C GLN A 16 -47.50 -51.36 -54.40
N PHE A 17 -48.73 -51.12 -54.86
CA PHE A 17 -49.47 -49.90 -54.52
C PHE A 17 -49.86 -49.86 -53.04
N ALA A 18 -50.27 -51.00 -52.47
CA ALA A 18 -50.56 -51.11 -51.04
C ALA A 18 -49.30 -50.83 -50.19
N LYS A 19 -48.14 -51.35 -50.60
CA LYS A 19 -46.85 -51.10 -49.94
C LYS A 19 -46.42 -49.64 -50.06
N ASP A 20 -46.50 -49.06 -51.26
CA ASP A 20 -46.13 -47.66 -51.50
C ASP A 20 -47.08 -46.69 -50.77
N TYR A 21 -48.38 -47.02 -50.67
CA TYR A 21 -49.36 -46.26 -49.90
C TYR A 21 -49.11 -46.40 -48.39
N PHE A 22 -48.80 -47.60 -47.89
CA PHE A 22 -48.40 -47.80 -46.51
C PHE A 22 -47.14 -47.00 -46.17
N ASP A 23 -46.09 -47.06 -47.01
CA ASP A 23 -44.83 -46.35 -46.78
C ASP A 23 -44.96 -44.82 -46.91
N LYS A 24 -45.78 -44.30 -47.83
CA LYS A 24 -45.96 -42.84 -48.00
C LYS A 24 -46.93 -42.20 -47.03
N LYS A 25 -48.02 -42.89 -46.68
CA LYS A 25 -49.19 -42.29 -46.03
C LYS A 25 -49.37 -42.79 -44.61
N VAL A 26 -49.38 -44.11 -44.41
CA VAL A 26 -49.63 -44.73 -43.10
C VAL A 26 -48.40 -44.70 -42.21
N ARG A 27 -47.21 -45.01 -42.72
CA ARG A 27 -45.95 -45.00 -41.95
C ARG A 27 -45.62 -43.60 -41.44
N ALA A 28 -45.81 -42.58 -42.27
CA ALA A 28 -45.62 -41.19 -41.87
C ALA A 28 -46.65 -40.71 -40.82
N GLU A 29 -47.94 -41.06 -40.97
CA GLU A 29 -48.99 -40.70 -40.00
C GLU A 29 -48.88 -41.50 -38.69
N VAL A 30 -48.50 -42.78 -38.72
CA VAL A 30 -48.29 -43.63 -37.54
C VAL A 30 -47.03 -43.23 -36.77
N ILE A 31 -45.94 -42.89 -37.48
CA ILE A 31 -44.76 -42.24 -36.90
C ILE A 31 -45.24 -40.97 -36.20
N THR A 32 -45.85 -40.03 -36.92
CA THR A 32 -46.29 -38.74 -36.35
C THR A 32 -47.24 -38.91 -35.16
N ALA A 33 -48.21 -39.84 -35.20
CA ALA A 33 -49.12 -40.12 -34.10
C ALA A 33 -48.42 -40.74 -32.87
N ALA A 34 -47.46 -41.65 -33.08
CA ALA A 34 -46.61 -42.18 -32.00
C ALA A 34 -45.70 -41.10 -31.36
N PHE A 35 -45.43 -40.01 -32.07
CA PHE A 35 -44.63 -38.87 -31.59
C PHE A 35 -45.45 -37.76 -30.91
N THR A 36 -46.79 -37.86 -30.80
CA THR A 36 -47.64 -36.74 -30.31
C THR A 36 -48.41 -37.02 -29.01
N GLU A 37 -48.70 -38.27 -28.61
CA GLU A 37 -49.48 -38.56 -27.38
C GLU A 37 -48.77 -39.45 -26.33
N LYS A 38 -49.07 -39.21 -25.04
CA LYS A 38 -48.66 -40.05 -23.90
C LYS A 38 -49.34 -41.41 -24.00
N LEU A 39 -48.57 -42.47 -24.28
CA LEU A 39 -49.02 -43.85 -24.14
C LEU A 39 -49.24 -44.20 -22.65
N GLU A 40 -50.49 -44.24 -22.21
CA GLU A 40 -50.89 -44.97 -21.00
C GLU A 40 -51.10 -46.45 -21.36
N ILE A 41 -50.32 -47.34 -20.75
CA ILE A 41 -50.37 -48.78 -21.03
C ILE A 41 -51.32 -49.46 -20.05
N LYS A 42 -52.47 -49.93 -20.56
CA LYS A 42 -53.32 -50.95 -19.93
C LYS A 42 -53.04 -52.28 -20.62
N ASP A 43 -52.29 -53.16 -19.93
CA ASP A 43 -52.18 -54.62 -20.10
C ASP A 43 -50.74 -55.16 -20.38
N PRO A 44 -50.11 -55.91 -19.44
CA PRO A 44 -48.70 -56.35 -19.50
C PRO A 44 -48.46 -57.70 -20.24
N SER A 45 -49.33 -58.14 -21.14
CA SER A 45 -49.31 -59.53 -21.64
C SER A 45 -48.76 -59.76 -23.06
N SER A 46 -48.28 -58.73 -23.76
CA SER A 46 -47.78 -58.83 -25.15
C SER A 46 -46.33 -58.33 -25.28
N TYR A 47 -45.35 -59.18 -24.94
CA TYR A 47 -43.98 -58.74 -24.62
C TYR A 47 -42.89 -58.96 -25.70
N LYS A 48 -43.17 -59.52 -26.89
CA LYS A 48 -42.08 -59.85 -27.86
C LYS A 48 -42.00 -59.00 -29.14
N ASP A 49 -43.11 -58.67 -29.80
CA ASP A 49 -43.06 -57.92 -31.08
C ASP A 49 -43.33 -56.41 -30.93
N VAL A 50 -43.71 -55.95 -29.73
CA VAL A 50 -44.00 -54.54 -29.41
C VAL A 50 -42.76 -53.80 -28.88
N SER A 51 -41.64 -54.50 -28.64
CA SER A 51 -40.51 -53.97 -27.88
C SER A 51 -39.70 -52.88 -28.59
N GLN A 52 -39.50 -52.95 -29.91
CA GLN A 52 -38.65 -51.98 -30.62
C GLN A 52 -39.28 -50.59 -30.75
N ILE A 53 -40.61 -50.52 -30.97
CA ILE A 53 -41.33 -49.24 -31.06
C ILE A 53 -41.45 -48.61 -29.66
N GLN A 54 -41.71 -49.42 -28.64
CA GLN A 54 -41.70 -48.96 -27.24
C GLN A 54 -40.31 -48.48 -26.82
N GLU A 55 -39.25 -49.19 -27.17
CA GLU A 55 -37.87 -48.79 -26.89
C GLU A 55 -37.53 -47.46 -27.59
N ALA A 56 -37.92 -47.30 -28.86
CA ALA A 56 -37.74 -46.05 -29.59
C ALA A 56 -38.53 -44.87 -28.99
N ALA A 57 -39.76 -45.11 -28.53
CA ALA A 57 -40.58 -44.11 -27.85
C ALA A 57 -39.98 -43.69 -26.50
N ILE A 58 -39.46 -44.65 -25.72
CA ILE A 58 -38.76 -44.38 -24.45
C ILE A 58 -37.49 -43.56 -24.71
N ILE A 59 -36.66 -43.95 -25.68
CA ILE A 59 -35.45 -43.20 -26.03
C ILE A 59 -35.81 -41.76 -26.44
N PHE A 60 -36.83 -41.58 -27.27
CA PHE A 60 -37.26 -40.25 -27.70
C PHE A 60 -37.75 -39.38 -26.53
N ASP A 61 -38.53 -39.95 -25.61
CA ASP A 61 -38.99 -39.26 -24.40
C ASP A 61 -37.81 -38.84 -23.50
N LEU A 62 -36.81 -39.73 -23.33
CA LEU A 62 -35.59 -39.42 -22.58
C LEU A 62 -34.75 -38.33 -23.26
N VAL A 63 -34.60 -38.36 -24.59
CA VAL A 63 -33.88 -37.31 -25.34
C VAL A 63 -34.59 -35.97 -25.21
N ARG A 64 -35.93 -35.94 -25.27
CA ARG A 64 -36.72 -34.73 -25.04
C ARG A 64 -36.51 -34.20 -23.63
N GLU A 65 -36.46 -35.09 -22.64
CA GLU A 65 -36.20 -34.70 -21.25
C GLU A 65 -34.80 -34.09 -21.08
N MET A 66 -33.78 -34.64 -21.75
CA MET A 66 -32.42 -34.07 -21.76
C MET A 66 -32.35 -32.68 -22.36
N GLN A 67 -33.21 -32.36 -23.35
CA GLN A 67 -33.26 -31.04 -23.98
C GLN A 67 -33.99 -30.00 -23.14
N SER A 68 -34.76 -30.42 -22.13
CA SER A 68 -35.49 -29.49 -21.29
C SER A 68 -34.57 -28.86 -20.24
N GLU A 69 -34.68 -27.55 -20.02
CA GLU A 69 -34.01 -26.82 -18.93
C GLU A 69 -34.62 -27.14 -17.56
N GLN A 70 -34.84 -28.42 -17.26
CA GLN A 70 -35.44 -28.86 -16.00
C GLN A 70 -34.40 -29.10 -14.91
N VAL A 71 -34.88 -29.03 -13.67
CA VAL A 71 -34.18 -29.45 -12.44
C VAL A 71 -33.69 -30.89 -12.60
N MET A 72 -32.40 -31.13 -12.35
CA MET A 72 -31.72 -32.42 -12.60
C MET A 72 -32.46 -33.61 -11.98
N GLU A 73 -32.95 -33.43 -10.76
CA GLU A 73 -33.67 -34.45 -10.00
C GLU A 73 -34.97 -34.90 -10.71
N LYS A 74 -35.67 -33.99 -11.40
CA LYS A 74 -36.90 -34.33 -12.15
C LYS A 74 -36.59 -35.14 -13.40
N SER A 75 -35.57 -34.74 -14.15
CA SER A 75 -35.12 -35.46 -15.34
C SER A 75 -34.57 -36.84 -14.95
N MET A 76 -33.79 -36.90 -13.87
CA MET A 76 -33.26 -38.16 -13.32
C MET A 76 -34.38 -39.10 -12.85
N HIS A 77 -35.41 -38.58 -12.17
CA HIS A 77 -36.56 -39.37 -11.74
C HIS A 77 -37.22 -40.07 -12.93
N LYS A 78 -37.49 -39.37 -14.03
CA LYS A 78 -38.05 -39.97 -15.24
C LYS A 78 -37.14 -41.04 -15.83
N VAL A 79 -35.83 -40.80 -15.89
CA VAL A 79 -34.84 -41.82 -16.33
C VAL A 79 -34.92 -43.07 -15.47
N LEU A 80 -34.96 -42.92 -14.14
CA LEU A 80 -35.07 -44.04 -13.20
C LEU A 80 -36.38 -44.83 -13.40
N GLN A 81 -37.51 -44.15 -13.67
CA GLN A 81 -38.77 -44.82 -13.98
C GLN A 81 -38.69 -45.66 -15.25
N ARG A 82 -38.06 -45.13 -16.31
CA ARG A 82 -37.86 -45.88 -17.57
C ARG A 82 -36.93 -47.06 -17.37
N ILE A 83 -35.84 -46.88 -16.62
CA ILE A 83 -34.92 -47.97 -16.27
C ILE A 83 -35.66 -49.06 -15.49
N CYS A 84 -36.46 -48.69 -14.48
CA CYS A 84 -37.24 -49.62 -13.66
C CYS A 84 -38.14 -50.52 -14.51
N ILE A 85 -38.81 -49.95 -15.53
CA ILE A 85 -39.67 -50.68 -16.48
C ILE A 85 -38.83 -51.60 -17.37
N LEU A 86 -37.74 -51.10 -17.95
CA LEU A 86 -36.94 -51.83 -18.92
C LEU A 86 -36.22 -53.04 -18.32
N VAL A 87 -35.69 -52.89 -17.11
CA VAL A 87 -35.00 -53.99 -16.39
C VAL A 87 -35.93 -54.80 -15.51
N ASN A 88 -37.26 -54.54 -15.51
CA ASN A 88 -38.24 -55.18 -14.62
C ASN A 88 -37.76 -55.22 -13.15
N ALA A 89 -37.31 -54.08 -12.63
CA ALA A 89 -36.95 -53.91 -11.23
C ALA A 89 -38.17 -53.46 -10.41
N ASP A 90 -38.21 -53.76 -9.11
CA ASP A 90 -39.24 -53.26 -8.20
C ASP A 90 -39.04 -51.76 -7.94
N ARG A 91 -37.78 -51.37 -7.69
CA ARG A 91 -37.42 -49.99 -7.32
C ARG A 91 -36.08 -49.58 -7.89
N CYS A 92 -35.94 -48.28 -8.15
CA CYS A 92 -34.69 -47.63 -8.49
C CYS A 92 -34.39 -46.50 -7.49
N SER A 93 -33.10 -46.18 -7.33
CA SER A 93 -32.64 -45.09 -6.46
C SER A 93 -31.38 -44.44 -7.03
N TYR A 94 -31.15 -43.19 -6.67
CA TYR A 94 -30.00 -42.40 -7.09
C TYR A 94 -29.32 -41.73 -5.89
N PHE A 95 -28.01 -41.93 -5.81
CA PHE A 95 -27.12 -41.39 -4.78
C PHE A 95 -26.15 -40.40 -5.42
N ILE A 96 -26.01 -39.22 -4.81
CA ILE A 96 -25.05 -38.19 -5.23
C ILE A 96 -23.76 -38.38 -4.46
N TYR A 97 -22.63 -38.20 -5.13
CA TYR A 97 -21.31 -38.16 -4.50
C TYR A 97 -20.98 -36.73 -4.06
N ARG A 98 -20.54 -36.56 -2.80
CA ARG A 98 -20.01 -35.30 -2.26
C ARG A 98 -18.86 -35.55 -1.28
N ALA A 99 -18.16 -34.51 -0.87
CA ALA A 99 -17.14 -34.58 0.18
C ALA A 99 -17.34 -33.45 1.20
N ARG A 100 -16.96 -33.72 2.45
CA ARG A 100 -16.95 -32.76 3.57
C ARG A 100 -15.73 -32.99 4.43
N ASN A 101 -15.03 -31.93 4.85
CA ASN A 101 -13.78 -32.02 5.59
C ASN A 101 -12.76 -32.97 4.91
N GLY A 102 -12.76 -33.02 3.57
CA GLY A 102 -11.93 -33.93 2.77
C GLY A 102 -12.35 -35.41 2.74
N ILE A 103 -13.45 -35.79 3.41
CA ILE A 103 -13.95 -37.17 3.46
C ILE A 103 -15.10 -37.33 2.46
N PRO A 104 -15.00 -38.28 1.49
CA PRO A 104 -16.05 -38.51 0.51
C PRO A 104 -17.21 -39.36 1.07
N GLU A 105 -18.43 -39.00 0.67
CA GLU A 105 -19.68 -39.63 1.09
C GLU A 105 -20.71 -39.66 -0.04
N LEU A 106 -21.70 -40.54 0.09
CA LEU A 106 -22.79 -40.74 -0.86
C LEU A 106 -24.13 -40.43 -0.18
N ALA A 107 -24.88 -39.47 -0.71
CA ALA A 107 -26.15 -39.05 -0.15
C ALA A 107 -27.32 -39.44 -1.06
N THR A 108 -28.40 -39.95 -0.48
CA THR A 108 -29.64 -40.22 -1.23
C THR A 108 -30.25 -38.93 -1.79
N CYS A 109 -30.47 -38.89 -3.10
CA CYS A 109 -31.17 -37.79 -3.75
C CYS A 109 -32.58 -38.19 -4.19
N LEU A 110 -32.69 -39.36 -4.83
CA LEU A 110 -33.97 -39.97 -5.20
C LEU A 110 -34.04 -41.37 -4.62
N PHE A 111 -35.10 -41.66 -3.87
CA PHE A 111 -35.28 -42.92 -3.18
C PHE A 111 -36.65 -43.53 -3.50
N ASP A 112 -36.73 -44.86 -3.55
CA ASP A 112 -37.97 -45.61 -3.80
C ASP A 112 -38.72 -45.27 -5.11
N VAL A 113 -37.98 -45.03 -6.20
CA VAL A 113 -38.60 -44.73 -7.51
C VAL A 113 -39.18 -46.01 -8.11
N THR A 114 -40.48 -45.99 -8.41
CA THR A 114 -41.20 -47.09 -9.09
C THR A 114 -41.70 -46.63 -10.46
N PRO A 115 -42.17 -47.53 -11.34
CA PRO A 115 -42.66 -47.17 -12.67
C PRO A 115 -43.78 -46.11 -12.72
N THR A 116 -44.53 -45.96 -11.62
CA THR A 116 -45.71 -45.07 -11.53
C THR A 116 -45.63 -44.04 -10.41
N SER A 117 -44.52 -44.00 -9.66
CA SER A 117 -44.36 -43.06 -8.55
C SER A 117 -44.32 -41.60 -9.01
N LYS A 118 -44.75 -40.69 -8.14
CA LYS A 118 -44.66 -39.24 -8.39
C LYS A 118 -43.32 -38.71 -7.88
N PHE A 119 -42.77 -37.71 -8.58
CA PHE A 119 -41.50 -37.08 -8.24
C PHE A 119 -41.46 -36.57 -6.79
N GLU A 120 -42.53 -35.89 -6.36
CA GLU A 120 -42.60 -35.24 -5.04
C GLU A 120 -42.48 -36.23 -3.88
N ASN A 121 -42.86 -37.50 -4.09
CA ASN A 121 -42.79 -38.54 -3.08
C ASN A 121 -41.42 -39.24 -3.03
N ASN A 122 -40.61 -39.10 -4.08
CA ASN A 122 -39.30 -39.75 -4.18
C ASN A 122 -38.12 -38.82 -3.98
N LEU A 123 -38.34 -37.50 -4.05
CA LEU A 123 -37.33 -36.51 -3.74
C LEU A 123 -37.01 -36.54 -2.25
N VAL A 124 -35.74 -36.75 -1.92
CA VAL A 124 -35.29 -36.80 -0.51
C VAL A 124 -34.97 -35.38 -0.03
N SER A 125 -35.46 -35.03 1.16
CA SER A 125 -35.12 -33.76 1.82
C SER A 125 -33.71 -33.83 2.40
N PRO A 126 -32.89 -32.76 2.34
CA PRO A 126 -31.57 -32.71 2.97
C PRO A 126 -31.53 -33.08 4.46
N LEU A 127 -32.63 -32.87 5.19
CA LEU A 127 -32.74 -33.20 6.61
C LEU A 127 -33.01 -34.70 6.89
N ALA A 128 -33.39 -35.46 5.86
CA ALA A 128 -33.73 -36.88 5.93
C ALA A 128 -32.90 -37.72 4.96
N GLU A 129 -31.76 -37.20 4.50
CA GLU A 129 -30.84 -37.92 3.63
C GLU A 129 -30.21 -39.10 4.37
N ILE A 130 -30.13 -40.24 3.68
CA ILE A 130 -29.32 -41.38 4.09
C ILE A 130 -27.94 -41.19 3.48
N VAL A 131 -26.91 -41.17 4.33
CA VAL A 131 -25.52 -40.96 3.92
C VAL A 131 -24.73 -42.24 4.11
N PHE A 132 -24.04 -42.67 3.05
CA PHE A 132 -23.14 -43.82 3.05
C PHE A 132 -21.69 -43.34 2.95
N PRO A 133 -20.78 -43.83 3.81
CA PRO A 133 -19.36 -43.66 3.56
C PRO A 133 -18.93 -44.57 2.40
N THR A 134 -17.82 -44.23 1.75
CA THR A 134 -17.37 -44.92 0.53
C THR A 134 -16.81 -46.32 0.76
N ASP A 135 -16.46 -46.65 2.00
CA ASP A 135 -15.95 -47.94 2.45
C ASP A 135 -17.05 -48.92 2.92
N MET A 136 -18.31 -48.47 2.96
CA MET A 136 -19.44 -49.27 3.43
C MET A 136 -20.53 -49.43 2.36
N GLY A 137 -21.14 -50.61 2.31
CA GLY A 137 -22.28 -50.88 1.45
C GLY A 137 -21.91 -51.11 -0.01
N ILE A 138 -22.88 -51.62 -0.77
CA ILE A 138 -22.73 -51.84 -2.21
C ILE A 138 -22.54 -50.50 -2.95
N VAL A 139 -23.22 -49.44 -2.50
CA VAL A 139 -23.10 -48.11 -3.11
C VAL A 139 -21.66 -47.57 -3.01
N GLY A 140 -21.03 -47.70 -1.84
CA GLY A 140 -19.62 -47.33 -1.63
C GLY A 140 -18.66 -48.17 -2.48
N GLN A 141 -18.88 -49.49 -2.54
CA GLN A 141 -18.11 -50.39 -3.41
C GLN A 141 -18.22 -50.00 -4.89
N THR A 142 -19.43 -49.68 -5.37
CA THR A 142 -19.68 -49.28 -6.77
C THR A 142 -18.93 -48.00 -7.15
N VAL A 143 -18.89 -46.99 -6.27
CA VAL A 143 -18.09 -45.77 -6.50
C VAL A 143 -16.60 -46.06 -6.48
N THR A 144 -16.13 -46.82 -5.49
CA THR A 144 -14.70 -47.09 -5.30
C THR A 144 -14.12 -47.90 -6.46
N THR A 145 -14.86 -48.90 -6.93
CA THR A 145 -14.44 -49.75 -8.06
C THR A 145 -14.65 -49.10 -9.42
N LYS A 146 -15.53 -48.10 -9.51
CA LYS A 146 -15.96 -47.42 -10.76
C LYS A 146 -16.48 -48.40 -11.81
N LYS A 147 -17.06 -49.52 -11.36
CA LYS A 147 -17.61 -50.57 -12.22
C LYS A 147 -19.03 -50.93 -11.76
N GLY A 148 -19.88 -51.28 -12.72
CA GLY A 148 -21.20 -51.82 -12.43
C GLY A 148 -21.10 -53.15 -11.69
N VAL A 149 -22.04 -53.40 -10.78
CA VAL A 149 -22.11 -54.62 -9.96
C VAL A 149 -23.51 -55.20 -10.09
N ASN A 150 -23.59 -56.49 -10.41
CA ASN A 150 -24.82 -57.27 -10.42
C ASN A 150 -24.74 -58.33 -9.32
N ILE A 151 -25.64 -58.27 -8.34
CA ILE A 151 -25.66 -59.11 -7.14
C ILE A 151 -26.99 -59.90 -7.14
N PRO A 152 -26.96 -61.20 -7.46
CA PRO A 152 -28.15 -62.04 -7.47
C PRO A 152 -28.78 -62.29 -6.09
N ASP A 153 -27.94 -62.44 -5.06
CA ASP A 153 -28.35 -62.64 -3.66
C ASP A 153 -27.49 -61.78 -2.75
N VAL A 154 -28.10 -60.75 -2.15
CA VAL A 154 -27.40 -59.81 -1.26
C VAL A 154 -26.88 -60.45 0.01
N LYS A 155 -27.50 -61.55 0.50
CA LYS A 155 -27.07 -62.23 1.74
C LYS A 155 -25.73 -62.93 1.61
N GLN A 156 -25.32 -63.23 0.38
CA GLN A 156 -24.04 -63.85 0.08
C GLN A 156 -22.92 -62.83 -0.15
N ASN A 157 -23.23 -61.53 -0.24
CA ASN A 157 -22.27 -60.48 -0.51
C ASN A 157 -21.77 -59.84 0.81
N PRO A 158 -20.45 -59.88 1.11
CA PRO A 158 -19.91 -59.35 2.36
C PRO A 158 -19.97 -57.81 2.47
N HIS A 159 -20.21 -57.10 1.36
CA HIS A 159 -20.32 -55.64 1.33
C HIS A 159 -21.77 -55.16 1.46
N PHE A 160 -22.76 -56.06 1.55
CA PHE A 160 -24.14 -55.67 1.77
C PHE A 160 -24.36 -55.20 3.21
N SER A 161 -25.18 -54.16 3.35
CA SER A 161 -25.58 -53.62 4.64
C SER A 161 -27.09 -53.56 4.72
N ASP A 162 -27.67 -54.14 5.76
CA ASP A 162 -29.11 -54.24 5.98
C ASP A 162 -29.69 -53.07 6.78
N PHE A 163 -28.90 -52.05 7.15
CA PHE A 163 -29.39 -50.93 7.98
C PHE A 163 -30.58 -50.18 7.34
N VAL A 164 -30.55 -49.95 6.02
CA VAL A 164 -31.65 -49.25 5.32
C VAL A 164 -32.89 -50.12 5.26
N ASP A 165 -32.71 -51.42 5.05
CA ASP A 165 -33.79 -52.42 5.06
C ASP A 165 -34.45 -52.45 6.45
N GLN A 166 -33.68 -52.40 7.53
CA GLN A 166 -34.20 -52.33 8.90
C GLN A 166 -34.99 -51.03 9.18
N GLN A 167 -34.54 -49.89 8.66
CA GLN A 167 -35.23 -48.60 8.82
C GLN A 167 -36.53 -48.51 8.01
N THR A 168 -36.53 -49.06 6.79
CA THR A 168 -37.66 -48.96 5.85
C THR A 168 -38.65 -50.13 5.96
N GLY A 169 -38.24 -51.24 6.59
CA GLY A 169 -39.00 -52.50 6.62
C GLY A 169 -39.01 -53.23 5.28
N TYR A 170 -38.16 -52.84 4.33
CA TYR A 170 -38.04 -53.45 3.01
C TYR A 170 -37.07 -54.66 3.07
N ASN A 171 -37.24 -55.62 2.16
CA ASN A 171 -36.36 -56.80 2.07
C ASN A 171 -35.68 -56.83 0.70
N THR A 172 -34.42 -56.43 0.67
CA THR A 172 -33.59 -56.47 -0.52
C THR A 172 -33.09 -57.89 -0.79
N LYS A 173 -33.27 -58.38 -2.02
CA LYS A 173 -32.89 -59.74 -2.47
C LYS A 173 -31.79 -59.67 -3.53
N SER A 174 -31.99 -58.87 -4.58
CA SER A 174 -31.04 -58.68 -5.68
C SER A 174 -30.80 -57.21 -5.97
N ILE A 175 -29.58 -56.87 -6.37
CA ILE A 175 -29.13 -55.49 -6.63
C ILE A 175 -28.41 -55.42 -7.97
N LEU A 176 -28.75 -54.41 -8.77
CA LEU A 176 -27.96 -53.99 -9.93
C LEU A 176 -27.57 -52.53 -9.73
N ALA A 177 -26.27 -52.25 -9.59
CA ALA A 177 -25.75 -50.91 -9.31
C ALA A 177 -24.71 -50.50 -10.35
N ALA A 178 -24.66 -49.21 -10.68
CA ALA A 178 -23.66 -48.67 -11.57
C ALA A 178 -23.29 -47.22 -11.22
N PRO A 179 -22.00 -46.86 -11.36
CA PRO A 179 -21.54 -45.50 -11.07
C PRO A 179 -21.75 -44.58 -12.26
N ILE A 180 -22.03 -43.31 -11.99
CA ILE A 180 -21.87 -42.21 -12.94
C ILE A 180 -20.49 -41.60 -12.70
N VAL A 181 -19.70 -41.48 -13.76
CA VAL A 181 -18.33 -40.91 -13.70
C VAL A 181 -18.15 -39.82 -14.75
N SER A 182 -17.43 -38.76 -14.38
CA SER A 182 -16.92 -37.71 -15.27
C SER A 182 -15.40 -37.82 -15.36
N GLY A 183 -14.89 -38.44 -16.42
CA GLY A 183 -13.46 -38.72 -16.54
C GLY A 183 -12.96 -39.61 -15.41
N LYS A 184 -12.28 -39.03 -14.42
CA LYS A 184 -11.79 -39.75 -13.23
C LYS A 184 -12.67 -39.57 -12.00
N ASP A 185 -13.59 -38.61 -11.99
CA ASP A 185 -14.32 -38.21 -10.79
C ASP A 185 -15.70 -38.89 -10.75
N PRO A 186 -16.07 -39.56 -9.64
CA PRO A 186 -17.41 -40.10 -9.48
C PRO A 186 -18.42 -38.98 -9.21
N LEU A 187 -19.57 -39.02 -9.88
CA LEU A 187 -20.65 -38.06 -9.69
C LEU A 187 -21.80 -38.63 -8.85
N GLY A 188 -21.98 -39.95 -8.86
CA GLY A 188 -23.05 -40.62 -8.13
C GLY A 188 -23.19 -42.10 -8.49
N VAL A 189 -24.21 -42.75 -7.93
CA VAL A 189 -24.53 -44.17 -8.17
C VAL A 189 -26.02 -44.33 -8.44
N LEU A 190 -26.34 -45.07 -9.50
CA LEU A 190 -27.68 -45.60 -9.74
C LEU A 190 -27.77 -47.03 -9.20
N MET A 191 -28.89 -47.34 -8.57
CA MET A 191 -29.18 -48.65 -8.03
C MET A 191 -30.59 -49.08 -8.42
N ALA A 192 -30.72 -50.31 -8.91
CA ALA A 192 -31.98 -51.00 -9.13
C ALA A 192 -32.07 -52.19 -8.18
N LEU A 193 -33.23 -52.36 -7.55
CA LEU A 193 -33.50 -53.34 -6.51
C LEU A 193 -34.57 -54.33 -6.97
N ASN A 194 -34.36 -55.60 -6.62
CA ASN A 194 -35.29 -56.72 -6.76
C ASN A 194 -35.91 -56.87 -8.16
N LYS A 195 -35.47 -57.88 -8.89
CA LYS A 195 -36.14 -58.29 -10.14
C LYS A 195 -37.60 -58.72 -9.86
N THR A 196 -38.56 -58.17 -10.61
CA THR A 196 -40.00 -58.49 -10.47
C THR A 196 -40.40 -59.72 -11.28
N VAL A 197 -39.73 -59.96 -12.41
CA VAL A 197 -39.93 -61.11 -13.30
C VAL A 197 -38.65 -61.93 -13.35
N GLY A 198 -38.57 -62.98 -12.52
CA GLY A 198 -37.38 -63.80 -12.28
C GLY A 198 -36.78 -63.59 -10.88
N ASN A 199 -35.74 -64.34 -10.54
CA ASN A 199 -35.06 -64.24 -9.24
C ASN A 199 -33.79 -63.35 -9.26
N GLU A 200 -33.18 -63.15 -10.43
CA GLU A 200 -31.92 -62.42 -10.60
C GLU A 200 -31.93 -61.55 -11.87
N PHE A 201 -31.07 -60.53 -11.92
CA PHE A 201 -30.86 -59.72 -13.12
C PHE A 201 -29.96 -60.47 -14.11
N SER A 202 -30.42 -60.63 -15.34
CA SER A 202 -29.69 -61.32 -16.41
C SER A 202 -28.59 -60.44 -17.03
N LYS A 203 -27.69 -61.03 -17.82
CA LYS A 203 -26.69 -60.25 -18.55
C LYS A 203 -27.31 -59.26 -19.54
N ALA A 204 -28.45 -59.62 -20.14
CA ALA A 204 -29.20 -58.73 -21.02
C ALA A 204 -29.78 -57.52 -20.24
N ASP A 205 -30.19 -57.71 -18.98
CA ASP A 205 -30.64 -56.62 -18.12
C ASP A 205 -29.48 -55.66 -17.80
N GLU A 206 -28.28 -56.19 -17.55
CA GLU A 206 -27.07 -55.39 -17.35
C GLU A 206 -26.72 -54.55 -18.59
N ASP A 207 -26.80 -55.14 -19.78
CA ASP A 207 -26.52 -54.44 -21.04
C ASP A 207 -27.56 -53.32 -21.31
N ILE A 208 -28.84 -53.59 -21.04
CA ILE A 208 -29.91 -52.59 -21.13
C ILE A 208 -29.68 -51.49 -20.08
N PHE A 209 -29.42 -51.85 -18.82
CA PHE A 209 -29.15 -50.91 -17.74
C PHE A 209 -28.00 -49.96 -18.10
N ASN A 210 -26.87 -50.50 -18.58
CA ASN A 210 -25.72 -49.72 -19.01
C ASN A 210 -26.03 -48.80 -20.19
N LYS A 211 -26.85 -49.23 -21.16
CA LYS A 211 -27.27 -48.39 -22.29
C LYS A 211 -28.06 -47.17 -21.81
N TYR A 212 -28.98 -47.36 -20.86
CA TYR A 212 -29.87 -46.30 -20.39
C TYR A 212 -29.26 -45.42 -19.29
N ILE A 213 -28.26 -45.91 -18.56
CA ILE A 213 -27.45 -45.09 -17.66
C ILE A 213 -26.77 -43.94 -18.39
N ASN A 214 -26.42 -44.09 -19.67
CA ASN A 214 -25.81 -42.99 -20.42
C ASN A 214 -26.69 -41.72 -20.42
N PHE A 215 -28.02 -41.85 -20.43
CA PHE A 215 -28.93 -40.69 -20.30
C PHE A 215 -28.80 -40.04 -18.93
N ALA A 216 -28.80 -40.84 -17.86
CA ALA A 216 -28.55 -40.37 -16.50
C ALA A 216 -27.18 -39.70 -16.37
N SER A 217 -26.14 -40.27 -16.99
CA SER A 217 -24.78 -39.73 -17.00
C SER A 217 -24.71 -38.37 -17.68
N VAL A 218 -25.35 -38.18 -18.84
CA VAL A 218 -25.34 -36.88 -19.54
C VAL A 218 -26.09 -35.82 -18.74
N ILE A 219 -27.26 -36.15 -18.18
CA ILE A 219 -28.05 -35.23 -17.33
C ILE A 219 -27.22 -34.79 -16.11
N THR A 220 -26.58 -35.75 -15.45
CA THR A 220 -25.75 -35.48 -14.27
C THR A 220 -24.50 -34.67 -14.62
N LEU A 221 -23.85 -34.98 -15.76
CA LEU A 221 -22.67 -34.26 -16.23
C LEU A 221 -22.99 -32.82 -16.62
N GLN A 222 -24.12 -32.57 -17.28
CA GLN A 222 -24.59 -31.23 -17.61
C GLN A 222 -24.85 -30.41 -16.35
N HIS A 223 -25.55 -30.99 -15.37
CA HIS A 223 -25.78 -30.35 -14.07
C HIS A 223 -24.46 -30.07 -13.34
N TYR A 224 -23.57 -31.06 -13.27
CA TYR A 224 -22.25 -30.90 -12.64
C TYR A 224 -21.44 -29.79 -13.30
N THR A 225 -21.42 -29.74 -14.64
CA THR A 225 -20.69 -28.70 -15.38
C THR A 225 -21.26 -27.31 -15.09
N SER A 226 -22.58 -27.17 -15.06
CA SER A 226 -23.25 -25.91 -14.71
C SER A 226 -22.97 -25.50 -13.26
N TYR A 227 -22.99 -26.46 -12.33
CA TYR A 227 -22.65 -26.25 -10.93
C TYR A 227 -21.20 -25.77 -10.76
N MET A 228 -20.24 -26.48 -11.37
CA MET A 228 -18.82 -26.11 -11.32
C MET A 228 -18.55 -24.75 -11.94
N TRP A 229 -19.24 -24.40 -13.04
CA TRP A 229 -19.15 -23.05 -13.62
C TRP A 229 -19.63 -21.97 -12.63
N ASN A 230 -20.74 -22.23 -11.92
CA ASN A 230 -21.26 -21.31 -10.90
C ASN A 230 -20.27 -21.16 -9.73
N VAL A 231 -19.73 -22.28 -9.22
CA VAL A 231 -18.71 -22.31 -8.16
C VAL A 231 -17.49 -21.49 -8.55
N GLU A 232 -16.92 -21.72 -9.74
CA GLU A 232 -15.74 -21.01 -10.22
C GLU A 232 -16.00 -19.52 -10.43
N SER A 233 -17.18 -19.17 -10.94
CA SER A 233 -17.60 -17.77 -11.09
C SER A 233 -17.72 -17.09 -9.74
N ARG A 234 -18.38 -17.73 -8.75
CA ARG A 234 -18.49 -17.23 -7.38
C ARG A 234 -17.11 -17.05 -6.74
N ARG A 235 -16.25 -18.06 -6.82
CA ARG A 235 -14.87 -18.00 -6.28
C ARG A 235 -14.11 -16.81 -6.82
N SER A 236 -14.15 -16.62 -8.15
CA SER A 236 -13.46 -15.52 -8.82
C SER A 236 -14.01 -14.15 -8.39
N GLN A 237 -15.33 -14.01 -8.29
CA GLN A 237 -15.95 -12.75 -7.85
C GLN A 237 -15.65 -12.44 -6.38
N VAL A 238 -15.75 -13.43 -5.49
CA VAL A 238 -15.44 -13.27 -4.06
C VAL A 238 -14.01 -12.74 -3.89
N LEU A 239 -13.04 -13.36 -4.55
CA LEU A 239 -11.64 -12.94 -4.44
C LEU A 239 -11.40 -11.55 -5.05
N LEU A 240 -11.95 -11.28 -6.24
CA LEU A 240 -11.76 -10.00 -6.93
C LEU A 240 -12.36 -8.83 -6.13
N TRP A 241 -13.59 -8.97 -5.64
CA TRP A 241 -14.26 -7.93 -4.87
C TRP A 241 -13.65 -7.76 -3.48
N SER A 242 -13.28 -8.86 -2.82
CA SER A 242 -12.54 -8.79 -1.55
C SER A 242 -11.23 -8.04 -1.75
N ALA A 243 -10.47 -8.35 -2.79
CA ALA A 243 -9.23 -7.66 -3.11
C ALA A 243 -9.44 -6.18 -3.39
N SER A 244 -10.42 -5.83 -4.23
CA SER A 244 -10.75 -4.44 -4.49
C SER A 244 -11.05 -3.65 -3.21
N LYS A 245 -11.79 -4.24 -2.26
CA LYS A 245 -12.14 -3.58 -1.00
C LYS A 245 -11.02 -3.55 0.02
N VAL A 246 -10.21 -4.60 0.05
CA VAL A 246 -9.01 -4.68 0.88
C VAL A 246 -7.97 -3.63 0.49
N PHE A 247 -7.77 -3.39 -0.81
CA PHE A 247 -6.83 -2.36 -1.28
C PHE A 247 -7.38 -0.93 -1.18
N GLU A 248 -8.69 -0.78 -1.01
CA GLU A 248 -9.32 0.52 -0.76
C GLU A 248 -9.10 0.99 0.69
N GLU A 249 -9.06 0.06 1.65
CA GLU A 249 -8.87 0.33 3.08
C GLU A 249 -7.58 -0.29 3.59
N LEU A 250 -6.53 0.53 3.73
CA LEU A 250 -5.17 0.06 4.04
C LEU A 250 -4.77 0.21 5.51
N THR A 251 -5.55 0.93 6.30
CA THR A 251 -5.14 1.39 7.65
C THR A 251 -5.86 0.68 8.79
N ASP A 252 -7.02 0.08 8.55
CA ASP A 252 -7.86 -0.49 9.60
C ASP A 252 -8.39 -1.87 9.20
N ILE A 253 -7.99 -2.89 9.96
CA ILE A 253 -8.35 -4.29 9.75
C ILE A 253 -9.87 -4.48 9.86
N GLU A 254 -10.53 -3.81 10.80
CA GLU A 254 -11.95 -3.99 11.06
C GLU A 254 -12.79 -3.47 9.90
N ARG A 255 -12.45 -2.27 9.44
CA ARG A 255 -13.12 -1.63 8.31
C ARG A 255 -12.82 -2.37 7.01
N GLN A 256 -11.60 -2.87 6.86
CA GLN A 256 -11.17 -3.70 5.74
C GLN A 256 -12.00 -5.00 5.66
N PHE A 257 -12.09 -5.75 6.76
CA PHE A 257 -12.87 -7.00 6.83
C PHE A 257 -14.35 -6.71 6.62
N HIS A 258 -14.86 -5.64 7.23
CA HIS A 258 -16.24 -5.24 7.07
C HIS A 258 -16.61 -4.97 5.61
N LYS A 259 -15.84 -4.12 4.92
CA LYS A 259 -16.07 -3.78 3.51
C LYS A 259 -15.98 -5.01 2.61
N ALA A 260 -14.96 -5.85 2.80
CA ALA A 260 -14.78 -7.05 1.98
C ALA A 260 -15.95 -8.01 2.15
N LEU A 261 -16.27 -8.39 3.39
CA LEU A 261 -17.32 -9.37 3.69
C LEU A 261 -18.71 -8.88 3.34
N TYR A 262 -19.00 -7.59 3.59
CA TYR A 262 -20.27 -7.01 3.18
C TYR A 262 -20.43 -7.03 1.65
N THR A 263 -19.36 -6.77 0.90
CA THR A 263 -19.41 -6.74 -0.57
C THR A 263 -19.65 -8.13 -1.16
N VAL A 264 -19.05 -9.17 -0.58
CA VAL A 264 -19.14 -10.54 -1.11
C VAL A 264 -20.32 -11.36 -0.59
N ARG A 265 -21.15 -10.80 0.31
CA ARG A 265 -22.27 -11.47 0.96
C ARG A 265 -23.24 -12.19 0.00
N SER A 266 -23.48 -11.62 -1.18
CA SER A 266 -24.36 -12.20 -2.19
C SER A 266 -23.81 -13.50 -2.79
N TYR A 267 -22.49 -13.69 -2.75
CA TYR A 267 -21.80 -14.87 -3.28
C TYR A 267 -21.60 -15.98 -2.24
N LEU A 268 -21.72 -15.68 -0.95
CA LEU A 268 -21.49 -16.62 0.15
C LEU A 268 -22.65 -17.61 0.39
N GLN A 269 -23.85 -17.31 -0.13
CA GLN A 269 -25.02 -18.23 -0.12
C GLN A 269 -25.39 -18.80 1.27
N CYS A 270 -25.18 -18.03 2.35
CA CYS A 270 -25.58 -18.38 3.72
C CYS A 270 -26.67 -17.44 4.26
N GLU A 271 -27.43 -17.88 5.26
CA GLU A 271 -28.46 -17.08 5.94
C GLU A 271 -27.84 -16.05 6.89
N ARG A 272 -26.81 -16.46 7.65
CA ARG A 272 -26.05 -15.57 8.55
C ARG A 272 -24.57 -15.94 8.54
N TYR A 273 -23.73 -14.97 8.87
CA TYR A 273 -22.34 -15.25 9.21
C TYR A 273 -21.79 -14.25 10.22
N SER A 274 -20.81 -14.68 10.99
CA SER A 274 -20.17 -13.89 12.04
C SER A 274 -18.67 -13.96 11.92
N VAL A 275 -18.00 -12.86 12.26
CA VAL A 275 -16.54 -12.77 12.32
C VAL A 275 -16.14 -12.37 13.73
N GLY A 276 -15.42 -13.24 14.42
CA GLY A 276 -14.77 -12.93 15.69
C GLY A 276 -13.31 -12.56 15.46
N LEU A 277 -12.93 -11.35 15.85
CA LEU A 277 -11.53 -10.90 15.81
C LEU A 277 -10.85 -11.21 17.14
N LEU A 278 -9.68 -11.84 17.07
CA LEU A 278 -8.85 -12.14 18.22
C LEU A 278 -7.91 -10.98 18.53
N ASP A 279 -7.61 -10.80 19.81
CA ASP A 279 -6.60 -9.85 20.22
C ASP A 279 -5.22 -10.27 19.66
N MET A 280 -4.61 -9.39 18.86
CA MET A 280 -3.34 -9.62 18.19
C MET A 280 -2.12 -9.20 19.02
N THR A 281 -2.33 -8.70 20.24
CA THR A 281 -1.23 -8.29 21.13
C THR A 281 -0.45 -9.52 21.61
N LYS A 282 0.82 -9.63 21.18
CA LYS A 282 1.71 -10.74 21.57
C LYS A 282 2.21 -10.65 23.01
N GLU A 283 2.32 -9.44 23.53
CA GLU A 283 2.85 -9.16 24.86
C GLU A 283 1.87 -8.22 25.52
N LYS A 284 1.19 -8.71 26.57
CA LYS A 284 0.53 -7.85 27.54
C LYS A 284 1.60 -6.88 28.05
N GLU A 285 1.34 -5.58 28.02
CA GLU A 285 2.34 -4.63 28.49
C GLU A 285 2.66 -4.93 29.96
N PHE A 286 3.85 -4.54 30.43
CA PHE A 286 4.28 -4.82 31.81
C PHE A 286 3.22 -4.44 32.87
N TYR A 287 2.41 -3.42 32.59
CA TYR A 287 1.31 -2.96 33.43
C TYR A 287 0.09 -3.90 33.44
N ASP A 288 -0.18 -4.62 32.35
CA ASP A 288 -1.28 -5.58 32.23
C ASP A 288 -0.99 -6.89 32.98
N GLU A 289 0.29 -7.25 33.11
CA GLU A 289 0.72 -8.43 33.88
C GLU A 289 0.80 -8.16 35.39
N TRP A 290 0.88 -6.89 35.79
CA TRP A 290 1.10 -6.49 37.19
C TRP A 290 0.00 -6.98 38.14
N PRO A 291 -1.31 -6.88 37.83
CA PRO A 291 -2.37 -7.45 38.67
C PRO A 291 -2.28 -8.97 38.84
N ILE A 292 -1.79 -9.68 37.81
CA ILE A 292 -1.61 -11.14 37.84
C ILE A 292 -0.41 -11.50 38.73
N LYS A 293 0.72 -10.82 38.56
CA LYS A 293 1.94 -11.04 39.36
C LYS A 293 1.78 -10.67 40.84
N LEU A 294 0.95 -9.66 41.12
CA LEU A 294 0.56 -9.29 42.49
C LEU A 294 -0.52 -10.21 43.10
N GLY A 295 -1.07 -11.15 42.33
CA GLY A 295 -2.10 -12.08 42.79
C GLY A 295 -3.50 -11.47 42.93
N HIS A 296 -3.75 -10.28 42.37
CA HIS A 296 -5.08 -9.68 42.33
C HIS A 296 -6.01 -10.32 41.29
N VAL A 297 -5.44 -10.92 40.23
CA VAL A 297 -6.15 -11.60 39.15
C VAL A 297 -5.49 -12.95 38.91
N GLU A 298 -6.27 -14.03 38.81
CA GLU A 298 -5.71 -15.34 38.49
C GLU A 298 -5.13 -15.38 37.06
N PRO A 299 -4.02 -16.09 36.81
CA PRO A 299 -3.51 -16.31 35.46
C PRO A 299 -4.57 -17.00 34.58
N TYR A 300 -4.63 -16.62 33.30
CA TYR A 300 -5.53 -17.25 32.34
C TYR A 300 -5.21 -18.76 32.21
N LYS A 301 -6.22 -19.59 32.45
CA LYS A 301 -6.16 -21.07 32.35
C LYS A 301 -6.97 -21.62 31.16
N GLY A 302 -7.52 -20.74 30.33
CA GLY A 302 -8.32 -21.14 29.17
C GLY A 302 -7.46 -21.65 28.00
N PRO A 303 -8.12 -22.08 26.91
CA PRO A 303 -7.46 -22.57 25.72
C PRO A 303 -6.64 -21.47 25.04
N LYS A 304 -5.55 -21.88 24.38
CA LYS A 304 -4.63 -20.98 23.70
C LYS A 304 -4.58 -21.29 22.21
N THR A 305 -4.31 -20.28 21.40
CA THR A 305 -4.04 -20.49 19.98
C THR A 305 -2.76 -21.32 19.79
N PRO A 306 -2.52 -21.91 18.60
CA PRO A 306 -1.32 -22.69 18.32
C PRO A 306 0.00 -21.93 18.56
N ASP A 307 -0.02 -20.60 18.43
CA ASP A 307 1.10 -19.70 18.72
C ASP A 307 1.17 -19.23 20.19
N GLY A 308 0.31 -19.77 21.07
CA GLY A 308 0.38 -19.62 22.53
C GLY A 308 -0.35 -18.40 23.10
N ARG A 309 -1.13 -17.66 22.30
CA ARG A 309 -1.92 -16.51 22.75
C ARG A 309 -3.21 -16.95 23.44
N GLU A 310 -3.67 -16.15 24.39
CA GLU A 310 -4.98 -16.36 25.01
C GLU A 310 -6.08 -16.17 23.95
N ILE A 311 -7.05 -17.08 23.90
CA ILE A 311 -8.20 -16.91 23.00
C ILE A 311 -9.15 -15.89 23.64
N ASN A 312 -9.03 -14.65 23.19
CA ASN A 312 -9.90 -13.54 23.59
C ASN A 312 -10.47 -12.83 22.36
N PHE A 313 -11.76 -12.98 22.14
CA PHE A 313 -12.48 -12.25 21.10
C PHE A 313 -12.79 -10.84 21.59
N TYR A 314 -12.03 -9.85 21.14
CA TYR A 314 -12.26 -8.46 21.55
C TYR A 314 -13.39 -7.78 20.76
N LYS A 315 -13.78 -8.36 19.61
CA LYS A 315 -14.83 -7.81 18.75
C LYS A 315 -15.47 -8.90 17.89
N ILE A 316 -16.79 -8.80 17.71
CA ILE A 316 -17.55 -9.60 16.75
C ILE A 316 -18.30 -8.70 15.78
N ILE A 317 -18.37 -9.12 14.51
CA ILE A 317 -19.22 -8.52 13.49
C ILE A 317 -20.19 -9.58 13.00
N ASP A 318 -21.48 -9.41 13.30
CA ASP A 318 -22.56 -10.27 12.86
C ASP A 318 -23.23 -9.71 11.60
N TYR A 319 -23.44 -10.57 10.62
CA TYR A 319 -24.14 -10.27 9.38
C TYR A 319 -25.43 -11.08 9.33
N LEU A 320 -26.55 -10.41 9.62
CA LEU A 320 -27.88 -10.99 9.64
C LEU A 320 -28.56 -10.67 8.30
N LEU A 321 -28.64 -11.65 7.39
CA LEU A 321 -29.09 -11.40 6.00
C LEU A 321 -30.56 -11.76 5.73
N GLU A 322 -31.32 -12.16 6.75
CA GLU A 322 -32.74 -12.53 6.63
C GLU A 322 -33.65 -11.30 6.57
N VAL A 323 -34.62 -11.28 5.64
CA VAL A 323 -35.73 -10.32 5.46
C VAL A 323 -35.32 -8.84 5.34
N LYS A 324 -34.56 -8.31 6.28
CA LYS A 324 -33.90 -7.01 6.30
C LYS A 324 -32.44 -7.22 6.72
N GLU A 325 -31.51 -6.85 5.84
CA GLU A 325 -30.08 -6.94 6.15
C GLU A 325 -29.73 -6.04 7.35
N GLU A 326 -29.17 -6.63 8.40
CA GLU A 326 -28.71 -5.96 9.60
C GLU A 326 -27.27 -6.39 9.90
N ILE A 327 -26.43 -5.42 10.29
CA ILE A 327 -25.03 -5.67 10.67
C ILE A 327 -24.85 -5.18 12.09
N LYS A 328 -24.42 -6.06 12.99
CA LYS A 328 -24.19 -5.74 14.41
C LYS A 328 -22.71 -5.86 14.71
N VAL A 329 -22.13 -4.77 15.18
CA VAL A 329 -20.74 -4.75 15.67
C VAL A 329 -20.80 -4.79 17.19
N VAL A 330 -20.30 -5.87 17.77
CA VAL A 330 -20.31 -6.12 19.21
C VAL A 330 -18.89 -6.00 19.76
N PRO A 331 -18.55 -4.92 20.48
CA PRO A 331 -17.28 -4.83 21.18
C PRO A 331 -17.32 -5.71 22.44
N ALA A 332 -16.20 -6.40 22.74
CA ALA A 332 -16.05 -7.30 23.87
C ALA A 332 -17.25 -8.25 24.07
N PRO A 333 -17.52 -9.14 23.09
CA PRO A 333 -18.64 -10.06 23.16
C PRO A 333 -18.60 -10.95 24.41
N SER A 334 -19.77 -11.15 25.04
CA SER A 334 -19.93 -12.13 26.11
C SER A 334 -19.67 -13.55 25.58
N PRO A 335 -19.10 -14.46 26.39
CA PRO A 335 -19.03 -15.89 26.04
C PRO A 335 -20.40 -16.52 25.73
N GLU A 336 -21.49 -15.94 26.24
CA GLU A 336 -22.87 -16.37 25.98
C GLU A 336 -23.43 -15.86 24.63
N HIS A 337 -22.65 -15.08 23.88
CA HIS A 337 -23.04 -14.61 22.56
C HIS A 337 -23.41 -15.78 21.64
N TRP A 338 -24.54 -15.69 20.94
CA TRP A 338 -25.11 -16.78 20.15
C TRP A 338 -24.14 -17.42 19.14
N ALA A 339 -23.23 -16.64 18.56
CA ALA A 339 -22.20 -17.14 17.64
C ALA A 339 -21.03 -17.86 18.34
N LEU A 340 -20.78 -17.58 19.63
CA LEU A 340 -19.66 -18.14 20.41
C LEU A 340 -20.07 -19.27 21.35
N VAL A 341 -21.32 -19.26 21.82
CA VAL A 341 -21.84 -20.14 22.89
C VAL A 341 -21.74 -21.63 22.57
N SER A 342 -21.65 -21.99 21.29
CA SER A 342 -21.45 -23.38 20.86
C SER A 342 -20.08 -23.94 21.23
N GLY A 343 -19.10 -23.08 21.52
CA GLY A 343 -17.70 -23.45 21.70
C GLY A 343 -16.96 -23.74 20.40
N LEU A 344 -17.65 -23.78 19.26
CA LEU A 344 -17.03 -24.07 17.96
C LEU A 344 -15.97 -23.03 17.55
N PRO A 345 -16.21 -21.71 17.63
CA PRO A 345 -15.17 -20.73 17.27
C PRO A 345 -13.92 -20.82 18.14
N THR A 346 -14.08 -21.13 19.43
CA THR A 346 -12.96 -21.34 20.35
C THR A 346 -12.16 -22.59 19.97
N TYR A 347 -12.84 -23.69 19.64
CA TYR A 347 -12.18 -24.91 19.17
C TYR A 347 -11.41 -24.69 17.86
N VAL A 348 -11.98 -23.92 16.92
CA VAL A 348 -11.31 -23.55 15.66
C VAL A 348 -10.13 -22.62 15.92
N ALA A 349 -10.22 -21.70 16.88
CA ALA A 349 -9.11 -20.82 17.27
C ALA A 349 -7.97 -21.59 17.98
N GLU A 350 -8.30 -22.63 18.74
CA GLU A 350 -7.31 -23.47 19.44
C GLU A 350 -6.56 -24.40 18.48
N ASN A 351 -7.26 -25.00 17.52
CA ASN A 351 -6.70 -26.05 16.66
C ASN A 351 -6.31 -25.56 15.26
N GLY A 352 -6.91 -24.49 14.76
CA GLY A 352 -6.70 -23.99 13.40
C GLY A 352 -7.32 -24.85 12.29
N PHE A 353 -8.32 -25.69 12.61
CA PHE A 353 -8.97 -26.58 11.64
C PHE A 353 -10.26 -26.01 11.06
N ILE A 354 -10.54 -26.31 9.80
CA ILE A 354 -11.84 -26.07 9.17
C ILE A 354 -12.85 -27.07 9.76
N CYS A 355 -14.04 -26.59 10.10
CA CYS A 355 -15.12 -27.42 10.64
C CYS A 355 -16.41 -27.22 9.85
N ASN A 356 -16.79 -28.23 9.07
CA ASN A 356 -18.07 -28.30 8.36
C ASN A 356 -19.02 -29.31 9.03
N MET A 357 -20.13 -28.80 9.59
CA MET A 357 -21.15 -29.56 10.30
C MET A 357 -22.48 -29.56 9.54
N MET A 358 -22.96 -30.76 9.19
CA MET A 358 -24.21 -30.96 8.44
C MET A 358 -25.47 -30.81 9.30
N ASN A 359 -25.45 -31.33 10.53
CA ASN A 359 -26.57 -31.28 11.44
C ASN A 359 -26.07 -31.00 12.86
N VAL A 360 -26.14 -29.73 13.26
CA VAL A 360 -25.68 -29.31 14.59
C VAL A 360 -26.58 -29.83 15.72
N ALA A 361 -27.85 -30.17 15.43
CA ALA A 361 -28.78 -30.65 16.46
C ALA A 361 -28.50 -32.10 16.90
N ALA A 362 -27.82 -32.87 16.05
CA ALA A 362 -27.39 -34.24 16.34
C ALA A 362 -26.00 -34.31 16.97
N ASP A 363 -25.28 -33.19 17.06
CA ASP A 363 -23.94 -33.15 17.63
C ASP A 363 -24.00 -33.15 19.17
N GLU A 364 -23.17 -33.98 19.79
CA GLU A 364 -23.07 -34.09 21.26
C GLU A 364 -21.85 -33.36 21.83
N TYR A 365 -20.92 -32.91 20.98
CA TYR A 365 -19.65 -32.31 21.39
C TYR A 365 -19.77 -30.79 21.60
N PHE A 366 -20.48 -30.11 20.71
CA PHE A 366 -20.72 -28.67 20.74
C PHE A 366 -22.12 -28.33 21.24
N THR A 367 -22.24 -27.26 22.03
CA THR A 367 -23.49 -26.85 22.68
C THR A 367 -24.30 -25.88 21.83
N PHE A 368 -24.85 -26.34 20.72
CA PHE A 368 -25.75 -25.53 19.89
C PHE A 368 -27.14 -25.36 20.52
N GLN A 369 -27.72 -24.17 20.37
CA GLN A 369 -29.09 -23.89 20.83
C GLN A 369 -30.10 -24.67 19.98
N LYS A 370 -31.02 -25.39 20.63
CA LYS A 370 -32.07 -26.18 19.96
C LYS A 370 -33.30 -25.34 19.58
N THR A 371 -33.46 -24.18 20.20
CA THR A 371 -34.53 -23.21 19.94
C THR A 371 -34.03 -22.07 19.08
N ALA A 372 -34.93 -21.18 18.67
CA ALA A 372 -34.55 -19.97 17.96
C ALA A 372 -33.55 -19.14 18.78
N VAL A 373 -32.51 -18.63 18.12
CA VAL A 373 -31.47 -17.81 18.76
C VAL A 373 -31.93 -16.38 19.04
N ASP A 374 -32.97 -15.93 18.34
CA ASP A 374 -33.56 -14.60 18.45
C ASP A 374 -35.04 -14.58 18.06
N GLU A 375 -35.66 -13.39 18.13
CA GLU A 375 -37.07 -13.17 17.85
C GLU A 375 -37.47 -13.41 16.39
N THR A 376 -36.51 -13.54 15.46
CA THR A 376 -36.82 -13.86 14.05
C THR A 376 -37.21 -15.31 13.85
N GLY A 377 -36.95 -16.17 14.85
CA GLY A 377 -37.18 -17.61 14.75
C GLY A 377 -36.02 -18.37 14.11
N PHE A 378 -34.83 -17.75 13.97
CA PHE A 378 -33.68 -18.39 13.33
C PHE A 378 -33.13 -19.56 14.15
N ILE A 379 -33.02 -20.72 13.51
CA ILE A 379 -32.48 -21.95 14.09
C ILE A 379 -31.28 -22.40 13.27
N ILE A 380 -30.18 -22.70 13.96
CA ILE A 380 -28.95 -23.19 13.32
C ILE A 380 -29.16 -24.67 12.94
N LYS A 381 -28.92 -25.00 11.67
CA LYS A 381 -29.08 -26.34 11.09
C LYS A 381 -27.72 -26.89 10.67
N ASN A 382 -26.98 -26.13 9.87
CA ASN A 382 -25.65 -26.46 9.39
C ASN A 382 -24.69 -25.28 9.55
N VAL A 383 -23.41 -25.57 9.74
CA VAL A 383 -22.37 -24.59 10.08
C VAL A 383 -21.07 -24.90 9.37
N LEU A 384 -20.40 -23.85 8.90
CA LEU A 384 -19.05 -23.91 8.35
C LEU A 384 -18.19 -22.85 9.05
N SER A 385 -17.16 -23.27 9.79
CA SER A 385 -16.28 -22.38 10.55
C SER A 385 -14.82 -22.53 10.14
N LEU A 386 -14.13 -21.41 9.92
CA LEU A 386 -12.76 -21.36 9.43
C LEU A 386 -11.92 -20.31 10.19
N PRO A 387 -10.61 -20.58 10.41
CA PRO A 387 -9.71 -19.57 10.92
C PRO A 387 -9.29 -18.58 9.83
N ILE A 388 -9.12 -17.31 10.22
CA ILE A 388 -8.47 -16.27 9.42
C ILE A 388 -7.01 -16.23 9.85
N VAL A 389 -6.11 -16.61 8.95
CA VAL A 389 -4.69 -16.80 9.27
C VAL A 389 -3.83 -15.80 8.52
N ASN A 390 -2.97 -15.08 9.24
CA ASN A 390 -2.06 -14.11 8.62
C ASN A 390 -0.88 -14.79 7.90
N LYS A 391 -0.04 -13.99 7.23
CA LYS A 391 1.15 -14.48 6.52
C LYS A 391 2.17 -15.19 7.42
N LYS A 392 2.12 -14.99 8.74
CA LYS A 392 3.00 -15.63 9.73
C LYS A 392 2.41 -16.91 10.32
N GLU A 393 1.29 -17.39 9.77
CA GLU A 393 0.55 -18.55 10.29
C GLU A 393 -0.08 -18.32 11.67
N GLU A 394 -0.32 -17.05 12.03
CA GLU A 394 -0.98 -16.67 13.28
C GLU A 394 -2.47 -16.44 13.02
N ILE A 395 -3.33 -17.00 13.88
CA ILE A 395 -4.78 -16.83 13.76
C ILE A 395 -5.16 -15.42 14.23
N VAL A 396 -5.81 -14.66 13.34
CA VAL A 396 -6.25 -13.27 13.57
C VAL A 396 -7.71 -13.19 13.97
N GLY A 397 -8.50 -14.17 13.54
CA GLY A 397 -9.92 -14.22 13.81
C GLY A 397 -10.53 -15.50 13.30
N ILE A 398 -11.82 -15.66 13.51
CA ILE A 398 -12.60 -16.82 13.09
C ILE A 398 -13.81 -16.30 12.34
N VAL A 399 -14.11 -16.92 11.19
CA VAL A 399 -15.36 -16.69 10.49
C VAL A 399 -16.23 -17.93 10.58
N THR A 400 -17.51 -17.74 10.86
CA THR A 400 -18.49 -18.82 10.97
C THR A 400 -19.71 -18.48 10.12
N PHE A 401 -20.02 -19.36 9.17
CA PHE A 401 -21.18 -19.29 8.30
C PHE A 401 -22.26 -20.24 8.81
N PHE A 402 -23.51 -19.75 8.87
CA PHE A 402 -24.65 -20.47 9.39
C PHE A 402 -25.71 -20.61 8.30
N ASN A 403 -26.20 -21.84 8.12
CA ASN A 403 -27.26 -22.25 7.20
C ASN A 403 -27.04 -21.84 5.74
N ARG A 404 -26.77 -22.83 4.86
CA ARG A 404 -26.80 -22.60 3.41
C ARG A 404 -28.22 -22.26 2.93
N LYS A 405 -28.37 -21.25 2.06
CA LYS A 405 -29.66 -20.71 1.59
C LYS A 405 -30.53 -21.70 0.82
N ASP A 406 -29.93 -22.68 0.16
CA ASP A 406 -30.64 -23.74 -0.58
C ASP A 406 -31.11 -24.88 0.33
N GLY A 407 -30.83 -24.81 1.64
CA GLY A 407 -31.18 -25.81 2.65
C GLY A 407 -30.30 -27.06 2.62
N LYS A 408 -29.33 -27.17 1.71
CA LYS A 408 -28.35 -28.26 1.68
C LYS A 408 -27.25 -28.01 2.72
N PRO A 409 -26.51 -29.05 3.15
CA PRO A 409 -25.29 -28.82 3.92
C PRO A 409 -24.22 -28.13 3.05
N PHE A 410 -23.28 -27.46 3.71
CA PHE A 410 -22.08 -26.97 3.03
C PHE A 410 -21.28 -28.14 2.46
N ASP A 411 -20.74 -27.96 1.26
CA ASP A 411 -19.89 -28.94 0.60
C ASP A 411 -18.43 -28.48 0.52
N GLU A 412 -17.57 -29.35 0.00
CA GLU A 412 -16.15 -29.05 -0.22
C GLU A 412 -15.92 -27.79 -1.08
N GLN A 413 -16.83 -27.44 -2.00
CA GLN A 413 -16.66 -26.25 -2.83
C GLN A 413 -16.92 -24.97 -2.02
N ASP A 414 -17.90 -25.00 -1.10
CA ASP A 414 -18.10 -23.91 -0.15
C ASP A 414 -16.89 -23.78 0.81
N GLU A 415 -16.32 -24.90 1.27
CA GLU A 415 -15.06 -24.93 2.05
C GLU A 415 -13.94 -24.21 1.28
N GLN A 416 -13.69 -24.58 0.02
CA GLN A 416 -12.63 -23.97 -0.79
C GLN A 416 -12.83 -22.47 -1.06
N ILE A 417 -14.07 -22.03 -1.34
CA ILE A 417 -14.37 -20.60 -1.57
C ILE A 417 -14.11 -19.79 -0.30
N THR A 418 -14.61 -20.28 0.83
CA THR A 418 -14.47 -19.60 2.12
C THR A 418 -13.03 -19.63 2.63
N GLU A 419 -12.31 -20.73 2.42
CA GLU A 419 -10.88 -20.83 2.72
C GLU A 419 -10.09 -19.78 1.93
N ALA A 420 -10.29 -19.69 0.62
CA ALA A 420 -9.61 -18.70 -0.22
C ALA A 420 -9.90 -17.25 0.24
N LEU A 421 -11.14 -16.97 0.64
CA LEU A 421 -11.52 -15.68 1.23
C LEU A 421 -10.78 -15.41 2.55
N THR A 422 -10.75 -16.38 3.48
CA THR A 422 -10.08 -16.21 4.78
C THR A 422 -8.58 -16.06 4.68
N GLN A 423 -7.92 -16.79 3.77
CA GLN A 423 -6.49 -16.63 3.47
C GLN A 423 -6.21 -15.22 2.95
N PHE A 424 -7.07 -14.73 2.04
CA PHE A 424 -6.94 -13.40 1.47
C PHE A 424 -7.10 -12.30 2.53
N LEU A 425 -8.14 -12.40 3.38
CA LEU A 425 -8.35 -11.49 4.50
C LEU A 425 -7.18 -11.54 5.48
N GLY A 426 -6.67 -12.72 5.81
CA GLY A 426 -5.53 -12.87 6.71
C GLY A 426 -4.25 -12.24 6.17
N TRP A 427 -3.95 -12.36 4.87
CA TRP A 427 -2.82 -11.67 4.25
C TRP A 427 -2.99 -10.15 4.20
N SER A 428 -4.22 -9.67 4.07
CA SER A 428 -4.53 -8.24 4.00
C SER A 428 -4.16 -7.47 5.28
N VAL A 429 -4.15 -8.15 6.42
CA VAL A 429 -3.74 -7.63 7.74
C VAL A 429 -2.31 -7.04 7.70
N LEU A 430 -1.43 -7.60 6.85
CA LEU A 430 -0.05 -7.10 6.72
C LEU A 430 0.01 -5.62 6.29
N ASN A 431 -0.94 -5.17 5.48
CA ASN A 431 -0.99 -3.78 5.04
C ASN A 431 -1.28 -2.87 6.24
N CYS A 432 -2.33 -3.19 7.00
CA CYS A 432 -2.72 -2.43 8.18
C CYS A 432 -1.58 -2.33 9.20
N ASP A 433 -0.92 -3.46 9.50
CA ASP A 433 0.25 -3.51 10.39
C ASP A 433 1.41 -2.62 9.90
N THR A 434 1.63 -2.57 8.58
CA THR A 434 2.72 -1.80 7.98
C THR A 434 2.42 -0.30 8.06
N TYR A 435 1.19 0.10 7.76
CA TYR A 435 0.76 1.50 7.88
C TYR A 435 0.75 1.98 9.33
N ASP A 436 0.31 1.16 10.29
CA ASP A 436 0.38 1.52 11.71
C ASP A 436 1.83 1.77 12.14
N LYS A 437 2.76 0.88 11.75
CA LYS A 437 4.19 1.09 12.03
C LYS A 437 4.75 2.35 11.37
N LEU A 438 4.34 2.66 10.14
CA LEU A 438 4.75 3.86 9.44
C LEU A 438 4.26 5.11 10.17
N ASN A 439 2.98 5.15 10.57
CA ASN A 439 2.40 6.25 11.34
C ASN A 439 3.13 6.45 12.68
N ARG A 440 3.42 5.37 13.42
CA ARG A 440 4.21 5.45 14.65
C ARG A 440 5.61 6.04 14.43
N MET A 441 6.23 5.75 13.30
CA MET A 441 7.54 6.33 12.94
C MET A 441 7.43 7.80 12.57
N GLU A 442 6.36 8.21 11.90
CA GLU A 442 6.05 9.61 11.59
C GLU A 442 5.82 10.42 12.87
N TRP A 443 4.99 9.94 13.81
CA TRP A 443 4.78 10.60 15.10
C TRP A 443 6.07 10.72 15.92
N LYS A 444 6.94 9.70 15.91
CA LYS A 444 8.26 9.78 16.55
C LYS A 444 9.13 10.88 15.96
N LYS A 445 9.07 11.06 14.63
CA LYS A 445 9.79 12.13 13.94
C LYS A 445 9.24 13.49 14.36
N GLU A 446 7.92 13.69 14.35
CA GLU A 446 7.28 14.94 14.76
C GLU A 446 7.66 15.34 16.19
N ILE A 447 7.61 14.40 17.14
CA ILE A 447 8.04 14.63 18.53
C ILE A 447 9.51 15.03 18.61
N ALA A 448 10.38 14.36 17.84
CA ALA A 448 11.80 14.69 17.82
C ALA A 448 12.06 16.09 17.22
N GLU A 449 11.32 16.48 16.18
CA GLU A 449 11.39 17.82 15.59
C GLU A 449 10.92 18.89 16.59
N GLU A 450 9.84 18.64 17.33
CA GLU A 450 9.35 19.52 18.38
C GLU A 450 10.38 19.70 19.51
N MET A 451 11.03 18.60 19.95
CA MET A 451 12.12 18.66 20.93
C MET A 451 13.29 19.51 20.44
N VAL A 452 13.71 19.35 19.18
CA VAL A 452 14.77 20.17 18.59
C VAL A 452 14.36 21.64 18.58
N MET A 453 13.13 21.94 18.17
CA MET A 453 12.62 23.31 18.13
C MET A 453 12.52 23.94 19.52
N TYR A 454 12.15 23.18 20.55
CA TYR A 454 12.13 23.66 21.93
C TYR A 454 13.50 24.16 22.40
N HIS A 455 14.58 23.45 22.04
CA HIS A 455 15.94 23.84 22.42
C HIS A 455 16.47 25.04 21.64
N THR A 456 16.09 25.20 20.37
CA THR A 456 16.56 26.32 19.54
C THR A 456 15.72 27.57 19.70
N ARG A 457 14.44 27.45 20.07
CA ARG A 457 13.54 28.58 20.29
C ARG A 457 14.07 29.53 21.36
N ALA A 458 13.95 30.82 21.09
CA ALA A 458 14.28 31.85 22.05
C ALA A 458 13.23 31.88 23.18
N THR A 459 13.73 31.83 24.41
CA THR A 459 12.95 31.95 25.64
C THR A 459 12.44 33.37 25.83
N LEU A 460 11.43 33.53 26.69
CA LEU A 460 10.90 34.87 26.99
C LEU A 460 11.98 35.76 27.65
N ASP A 461 12.81 35.20 28.52
CA ASP A 461 13.91 35.93 29.16
C ASP A 461 14.94 36.47 28.14
N GLU A 462 15.28 35.67 27.12
CA GLU A 462 16.14 36.09 26.01
C GLU A 462 15.50 37.24 25.20
N VAL A 463 14.19 37.16 24.93
CA VAL A 463 13.44 38.23 24.25
C VAL A 463 13.42 39.52 25.08
N GLN A 464 13.28 39.42 26.40
CA GLN A 464 13.27 40.57 27.31
C GLN A 464 14.62 41.30 27.37
N GLN A 465 15.74 40.67 27.00
CA GLN A 465 17.05 41.37 26.91
C GLN A 465 17.06 42.49 25.86
N ILE A 466 16.18 42.41 24.85
CA ILE A 466 16.07 43.42 23.79
C ILE A 466 14.79 44.23 23.97
N LEU A 467 13.64 43.58 24.17
CA LEU A 467 12.36 44.28 24.26
C LEU A 467 12.13 44.95 25.61
N ASN A 468 12.75 44.48 26.70
CA ASN A 468 12.69 44.99 28.07
C ASN A 468 11.33 45.53 28.57
N THR A 469 10.23 44.96 28.07
CA THR A 469 8.85 45.33 28.42
C THR A 469 8.56 45.19 29.91
N LYS A 470 9.11 44.15 30.55
CA LYS A 470 8.94 43.92 31.99
C LYS A 470 9.59 45.00 32.82
N GLU A 471 10.81 45.43 32.46
CA GLU A 471 11.52 46.50 33.14
C GLU A 471 10.83 47.86 32.94
N ARG A 472 10.33 48.13 31.73
CA ARG A 472 9.81 49.45 31.36
C ARG A 472 8.34 49.66 31.66
N PHE A 473 7.52 48.61 31.58
CA PHE A 473 6.06 48.68 31.67
C PHE A 473 5.45 47.78 32.75
N ASP A 474 6.25 46.92 33.43
CA ASP A 474 5.78 45.92 34.39
C ASP A 474 4.69 44.99 33.83
N ARG A 475 4.83 44.64 32.54
CA ARG A 475 3.91 43.78 31.78
C ARG A 475 4.69 42.85 30.87
N GLU A 476 4.09 41.71 30.57
CA GLU A 476 4.65 40.81 29.57
C GLU A 476 4.37 41.32 28.14
N PRO A 477 5.15 40.89 27.11
CA PRO A 477 5.06 41.45 25.76
C PRO A 477 3.65 41.32 25.14
N GLU A 478 2.95 40.24 25.45
CA GLU A 478 1.59 39.94 24.97
C GLU A 478 0.53 40.94 25.48
N GLU A 479 0.80 41.60 26.62
CA GLU A 479 -0.12 42.55 27.26
C GLU A 479 0.13 44.01 26.81
N CYS A 480 1.15 44.24 25.99
CA CYS A 480 1.56 45.56 25.53
C CYS A 480 0.92 45.93 24.19
N ASP A 481 0.62 47.23 23.98
CA ASP A 481 0.16 47.71 22.67
C ASP A 481 1.30 47.66 21.65
N GLN A 482 1.03 47.13 20.45
CA GLN A 482 2.05 46.96 19.41
C GLN A 482 2.74 48.29 19.00
N LYS A 483 2.05 49.44 19.03
CA LYS A 483 2.67 50.72 18.70
C LYS A 483 3.66 51.17 19.76
N GLU A 484 3.37 50.88 21.04
CA GLU A 484 4.30 51.14 22.14
C GLU A 484 5.50 50.22 22.05
N MET A 485 5.28 48.94 21.72
CA MET A 485 6.34 47.96 21.48
C MET A 485 7.25 48.34 20.31
N TYR A 486 6.72 48.85 19.19
CA TYR A 486 7.56 49.30 18.08
C TYR A 486 8.46 50.48 18.48
N LYS A 487 7.92 51.45 19.23
CA LYS A 487 8.70 52.58 19.73
C LYS A 487 9.79 52.11 20.69
N LEU A 488 9.45 51.15 21.57
CA LEU A 488 10.38 50.55 22.51
C LEU A 488 11.51 49.82 21.80
N LEU A 489 11.16 48.87 20.92
CA LEU A 489 12.11 48.08 20.16
C LEU A 489 13.04 48.97 19.33
N ARG A 490 12.50 49.98 18.65
CA ARG A 490 13.29 50.93 17.85
C ARG A 490 14.25 51.75 18.71
N ALA A 491 13.88 52.10 19.95
CA ALA A 491 14.75 52.82 20.87
C ALA A 491 15.88 51.94 21.45
N ASN A 492 15.65 50.62 21.55
CA ASN A 492 16.60 49.68 22.17
C ASN A 492 17.61 49.08 21.18
N ILE A 493 17.40 49.26 19.87
CA ILE A 493 18.29 48.79 18.80
C ILE A 493 19.10 49.96 18.21
N PRO A 494 20.38 49.75 17.81
CA PRO A 494 21.24 50.82 17.32
C PRO A 494 20.67 51.44 16.04
N GLU A 495 20.96 52.73 15.82
CA GLU A 495 20.65 53.40 14.55
C GLU A 495 21.59 52.91 13.45
N ALA A 496 21.08 52.74 12.23
CA ALA A 496 21.83 52.13 11.15
C ALA A 496 23.13 52.87 10.78
N LYS A 497 23.17 54.19 11.03
CA LYS A 497 24.36 55.03 10.79
C LYS A 497 25.46 54.85 11.83
N ASP A 498 25.10 54.52 13.07
CA ASP A 498 26.07 54.43 14.18
C ASP A 498 26.92 53.16 14.10
N VAL A 499 26.45 52.18 13.33
CA VAL A 499 27.05 50.86 13.13
C VAL A 499 27.33 50.55 11.66
N ASP A 500 27.28 51.57 10.79
CA ASP A 500 27.57 51.46 9.34
C ASP A 500 26.79 50.35 8.61
N LEU A 501 25.55 50.04 9.02
CA LEU A 501 24.76 48.94 8.45
C LEU A 501 24.40 49.14 6.97
N LEU A 502 24.40 50.38 6.50
CA LEU A 502 24.11 50.74 5.10
C LEU A 502 25.38 50.74 4.23
N GLU A 503 26.55 50.50 4.79
CA GLU A 503 27.82 50.57 4.07
C GLU A 503 28.31 49.17 3.68
N PHE A 504 28.87 49.05 2.48
CA PHE A 504 29.42 47.76 2.00
C PHE A 504 30.65 47.31 2.81
N HIS A 505 31.39 48.25 3.40
CA HIS A 505 32.58 47.98 4.21
C HIS A 505 32.26 47.58 5.67
N PHE A 506 30.99 47.39 6.02
CA PHE A 506 30.57 46.92 7.35
C PHE A 506 31.39 45.71 7.83
N SER A 507 31.79 45.73 9.11
CA SER A 507 32.49 44.65 9.79
C SER A 507 31.81 44.32 11.11
N ASP A 508 31.52 43.04 11.32
CA ASP A 508 30.87 42.52 12.51
C ASP A 508 31.84 42.23 13.68
N PHE A 509 33.16 42.18 13.42
CA PHE A 509 34.16 41.85 14.44
C PHE A 509 34.11 42.71 15.72
N PRO A 510 33.83 44.02 15.66
CA PRO A 510 33.72 44.84 16.86
C PRO A 510 32.44 44.60 17.67
N LEU A 511 31.46 43.89 17.12
CA LEU A 511 30.12 43.74 17.69
C LEU A 511 29.95 42.39 18.39
N SER A 512 29.19 42.37 19.48
CA SER A 512 28.75 41.12 20.10
C SER A 512 27.64 40.47 19.29
N GLU A 513 27.39 39.17 19.49
CA GLU A 513 26.29 38.50 18.78
C GLU A 513 24.92 39.05 19.13
N LEU A 514 24.73 39.53 20.37
CA LEU A 514 23.51 40.22 20.78
C LEU A 514 23.32 41.53 20.02
N ASP A 515 24.40 42.28 19.78
CA ASP A 515 24.34 43.51 18.98
C ASP A 515 24.01 43.20 17.52
N LEU A 516 24.52 42.08 16.97
CA LEU A 516 24.14 41.63 15.63
C LEU A 516 22.66 41.26 15.53
N ILE A 517 22.07 40.63 16.56
CA ILE A 517 20.62 40.39 16.62
C ILE A 517 19.86 41.73 16.55
N LYS A 518 20.26 42.72 17.34
CA LYS A 518 19.65 44.07 17.33
C LYS A 518 19.80 44.76 15.97
N CYS A 519 20.96 44.66 15.35
CA CYS A 519 21.22 45.16 14.00
C CYS A 519 20.34 44.46 12.94
N GLY A 520 20.12 43.15 13.08
CA GLY A 520 19.26 42.39 12.17
C GLY A 520 17.81 42.85 12.25
N ILE A 521 17.32 43.11 13.46
CA ILE A 521 16.00 43.71 13.69
C ILE A 521 15.94 45.11 13.05
N ARG A 522 17.00 45.91 13.19
CA ARG A 522 17.11 47.24 12.58
C ARG A 522 16.98 47.17 11.04
N CYS A 523 17.55 46.16 10.37
CA CYS A 523 17.40 45.98 8.92
C CYS A 523 15.91 45.92 8.49
N PHE A 524 15.05 45.22 9.24
CA PHE A 524 13.62 45.14 8.91
C PHE A 524 12.88 46.46 9.15
N PHE A 525 13.26 47.23 10.18
CA PHE A 525 12.72 48.58 10.40
C PHE A 525 13.13 49.53 9.27
N GLU A 526 14.39 49.52 8.83
CA GLU A 526 14.87 50.36 7.73
C GLU A 526 14.29 49.96 6.37
N LEU A 527 13.91 48.68 6.18
CA LEU A 527 13.11 48.26 5.03
C LEU A 527 11.67 48.81 5.07
N GLY A 528 11.16 49.20 6.25
CA GLY A 528 9.78 49.68 6.43
C GLY A 528 8.73 48.57 6.36
N VAL A 529 9.13 47.30 6.55
CA VAL A 529 8.25 46.13 6.38
C VAL A 529 7.51 45.76 7.67
N VAL A 530 8.09 46.08 8.84
CA VAL A 530 7.51 45.78 10.16
C VAL A 530 6.14 46.43 10.32
N GLU A 531 6.05 47.74 10.15
CA GLU A 531 4.78 48.48 10.28
C GLU A 531 3.81 48.18 9.12
N LYS A 532 4.34 48.04 7.90
CA LYS A 532 3.53 47.81 6.68
C LYS A 532 2.79 46.47 6.71
N PHE A 533 3.48 45.40 7.09
CA PHE A 533 2.91 44.06 7.18
C PHE A 533 2.45 43.70 8.59
N LYS A 534 2.51 44.65 9.54
CA LYS A 534 2.10 44.50 10.93
C LYS A 534 2.79 43.30 11.60
N VAL A 535 4.10 43.18 11.44
CA VAL A 535 4.89 42.11 12.05
C VAL A 535 4.97 42.36 13.56
N PRO A 536 4.47 41.47 14.44
CA PRO A 536 4.52 41.70 15.88
C PRO A 536 5.96 41.87 16.38
N ALA A 537 6.19 42.88 17.23
CA ALA A 537 7.54 43.23 17.70
C ALA A 537 8.21 42.08 18.47
N GLU A 538 7.42 41.38 19.28
CA GLU A 538 7.86 40.18 20.01
C GLU A 538 8.27 39.07 19.07
N VAL A 539 7.43 38.73 18.10
CA VAL A 539 7.68 37.64 17.16
C VAL A 539 8.92 37.93 16.30
N LEU A 540 9.11 39.18 15.86
CA LEU A 540 10.32 39.58 15.14
C LEU A 540 11.59 39.41 16.00
N THR A 541 11.53 39.83 17.26
CA THR A 541 12.65 39.71 18.21
C THR A 541 12.95 38.23 18.49
N ARG A 542 11.92 37.45 18.78
CA ARG A 542 12.01 36.00 19.05
C ARG A 542 12.52 35.24 17.83
N TRP A 543 12.04 35.57 16.63
CA TRP A 543 12.49 34.97 15.38
C TRP A 543 13.98 35.23 15.14
N MET A 544 14.45 36.49 15.22
CA MET A 544 15.86 36.81 15.00
C MET A 544 16.78 36.08 15.98
N TYR A 545 16.38 36.03 17.25
CA TYR A 545 17.13 35.33 18.29
C TYR A 545 17.14 33.81 18.07
N THR A 546 16.00 33.24 17.64
CA THR A 546 15.88 31.81 17.31
C THR A 546 16.70 31.44 16.08
N VAL A 547 16.73 32.29 15.04
CA VAL A 547 17.61 32.10 13.88
C VAL A 547 19.06 32.05 14.33
N ARG A 548 19.52 33.00 15.16
CA ARG A 548 20.88 32.96 15.74
C ARG A 548 21.16 31.64 16.47
N LYS A 549 20.22 31.15 17.30
CA LYS A 549 20.38 29.88 18.05
C LYS A 549 20.35 28.64 17.15
N GLY A 550 19.75 28.74 15.96
CA GLY A 550 19.74 27.66 14.97
C GLY A 550 21.07 27.52 14.20
N TYR A 551 21.91 28.55 14.17
CA TYR A 551 23.27 28.44 13.68
C TYR A 551 24.16 27.70 14.69
N ARG A 552 25.10 26.91 14.17
CA ARG A 552 26.05 26.15 15.00
C ARG A 552 27.29 26.96 15.31
N ASP A 553 27.91 26.64 16.45
CA ASP A 553 29.22 27.17 16.85
C ASP A 553 30.34 26.45 16.08
N ILE A 554 30.46 26.76 14.79
CA ILE A 554 31.53 26.27 13.89
C ILE A 554 32.37 27.44 13.34
N THR A 555 33.51 27.11 12.74
CA THR A 555 34.57 28.07 12.42
C THR A 555 34.13 29.19 11.49
N TYR A 556 33.46 28.90 10.36
CA TYR A 556 33.02 29.91 9.41
C TYR A 556 31.50 29.97 9.22
N HIS A 557 30.83 28.85 8.91
CA HIS A 557 29.38 28.85 8.62
C HIS A 557 28.52 28.94 9.90
N ASN A 558 28.72 30.00 10.68
CA ASN A 558 28.04 30.32 11.93
C ASN A 558 27.15 31.57 11.80
N TRP A 559 26.58 32.05 12.91
CA TRP A 559 25.68 33.20 12.92
C TRP A 559 26.29 34.47 12.31
N ARG A 560 27.59 34.72 12.47
CA ARG A 560 28.24 35.90 11.90
C ARG A 560 28.24 35.88 10.37
N HIS A 561 28.44 34.70 9.78
CA HIS A 561 28.32 34.53 8.34
C HIS A 561 26.86 34.78 7.90
N GLY A 562 25.89 34.09 8.51
CA GLY A 562 24.47 34.29 8.21
C GLY A 562 24.01 35.75 8.34
N PHE A 563 24.48 36.45 9.37
CA PHE A 563 24.21 37.87 9.57
C PHE A 563 24.82 38.75 8.47
N ASN A 564 26.10 38.56 8.12
CA ASN A 564 26.77 39.35 7.09
C ASN A 564 26.13 39.17 5.70
N VAL A 565 25.65 37.96 5.39
CA VAL A 565 24.89 37.69 4.15
C VAL A 565 23.55 38.44 4.17
N GLY A 566 22.81 38.40 5.29
CA GLY A 566 21.60 39.19 5.48
C GLY A 566 21.83 40.70 5.38
N GLN A 567 22.89 41.22 6.00
CA GLN A 567 23.29 42.63 5.93
C GLN A 567 23.68 43.03 4.52
N THR A 568 24.39 42.18 3.78
CA THR A 568 24.77 42.48 2.39
C THR A 568 23.54 42.50 1.49
N MET A 569 22.60 41.57 1.66
CA MET A 569 21.33 41.58 0.93
C MET A 569 20.54 42.88 1.20
N PHE A 570 20.46 43.29 2.47
CA PHE A 570 19.86 44.56 2.87
C PHE A 570 20.56 45.77 2.21
N CYS A 571 21.89 45.80 2.25
CA CYS A 571 22.69 46.89 1.67
C CYS A 571 22.57 46.96 0.13
N LEU A 572 22.54 45.82 -0.57
CA LEU A 572 22.30 45.78 -2.02
C LEU A 572 20.91 46.32 -2.39
N LEU A 573 19.89 46.02 -1.59
CA LEU A 573 18.53 46.53 -1.81
C LEU A 573 18.45 48.06 -1.58
N GLN A 574 19.08 48.56 -0.52
CA GLN A 574 19.01 49.97 -0.12
C GLN A 574 20.08 50.82 -0.83
N THR A 575 21.34 50.68 -0.43
CA THR A 575 22.48 51.45 -0.95
C THR A 575 22.81 51.09 -2.40
N GLY A 576 22.70 49.80 -2.74
CA GLY A 576 22.82 49.32 -4.12
C GLY A 576 21.63 49.69 -5.02
N LYS A 577 20.56 50.27 -4.47
CA LYS A 577 19.33 50.68 -5.17
C LYS A 577 18.66 49.58 -6.02
N LEU A 578 18.87 48.31 -5.67
CA LEU A 578 18.22 47.20 -6.38
C LEU A 578 16.76 46.99 -5.96
N ARG A 579 16.32 47.59 -4.84
CA ARG A 579 14.92 47.52 -4.37
C ARG A 579 13.90 47.98 -5.41
N LYS A 580 14.28 48.87 -6.34
CA LYS A 580 13.38 49.38 -7.40
C LYS A 580 12.81 48.30 -8.34
N TYR A 581 13.42 47.11 -8.40
CA TYR A 581 12.92 45.97 -9.20
C TYR A 581 12.00 45.02 -8.44
N TYR A 582 11.84 45.23 -7.14
CA TYR A 582 11.22 44.29 -6.22
C TYR A 582 10.10 44.97 -5.43
N SER A 583 9.09 44.19 -5.03
CA SER A 583 8.08 44.66 -4.09
C SER A 583 8.65 44.68 -2.67
N ASP A 584 8.01 45.39 -1.75
CA ASP A 584 8.40 45.35 -0.33
C ASP A 584 8.25 43.93 0.27
N LEU A 585 7.33 43.13 -0.26
CA LEU A 585 7.18 41.72 0.14
C LEU A 585 8.36 40.88 -0.35
N ASP A 586 8.82 41.11 -1.59
CA ASP A 586 9.99 40.42 -2.14
C ASP A 586 11.23 40.75 -1.33
N ALA A 587 11.46 42.05 -1.03
CA ALA A 587 12.58 42.51 -0.22
C ALA A 587 12.53 41.94 1.20
N PHE A 588 11.34 41.85 1.80
CA PHE A 588 11.14 41.24 3.11
C PHE A 588 11.55 39.75 3.10
N ALA A 589 11.06 38.99 2.12
CA ALA A 589 11.38 37.57 1.96
C ALA A 589 12.87 37.34 1.65
N MET A 590 13.49 38.15 0.77
CA MET A 590 14.90 38.00 0.40
C MET A 590 15.84 38.20 1.59
N VAL A 591 15.59 39.22 2.42
CA VAL A 591 16.42 39.46 3.61
C VAL A 591 16.19 38.38 4.67
N ALA A 592 14.95 37.94 4.89
CA ALA A 592 14.67 36.83 5.79
C ALA A 592 15.33 35.51 5.33
N ALA A 593 15.26 35.20 4.02
CA ALA A 593 15.92 34.05 3.43
C ALA A 593 17.44 34.11 3.56
N ALA A 594 18.04 35.29 3.36
CA ALA A 594 19.48 35.50 3.54
C ALA A 594 19.95 35.19 4.97
N PHE A 595 19.16 35.57 5.99
CA PHE A 595 19.48 35.22 7.38
C PHE A 595 19.34 33.73 7.71
N CYS A 596 18.61 32.95 6.90
CA CYS A 596 18.35 31.53 7.14
C CYS A 596 19.14 30.59 6.23
N HIS A 597 19.86 31.09 5.22
CA HIS A 597 20.33 30.27 4.10
C HIS A 597 21.27 29.13 4.49
N ASP A 598 21.98 29.28 5.62
CA ASP A 598 23.00 28.35 6.14
C ASP A 598 22.69 27.87 7.57
N ILE A 599 21.44 27.99 8.00
CA ILE A 599 21.02 27.60 9.35
C ILE A 599 21.25 26.09 9.57
N ASP A 600 21.80 25.69 10.73
CA ASP A 600 22.18 24.30 11.02
C ASP A 600 23.27 23.70 10.08
N HIS A 601 24.14 24.54 9.47
CA HIS A 601 25.31 24.03 8.72
C HIS A 601 26.26 23.22 9.62
N ARG A 602 26.80 22.11 9.09
CA ARG A 602 27.51 21.07 9.86
C ARG A 602 29.03 21.11 9.74
N GLY A 603 29.59 22.09 9.04
CA GLY A 603 31.02 22.21 8.80
C GLY A 603 31.55 21.32 7.67
N THR A 604 30.66 20.76 6.85
CA THR A 604 31.03 19.85 5.75
C THR A 604 30.16 20.11 4.54
N ASN A 605 30.70 19.96 3.33
CA ASN A 605 29.98 20.24 2.08
C ASN A 605 29.10 19.07 1.58
N ASN A 606 28.30 19.35 0.53
CA ASN A 606 27.41 18.39 -0.14
C ASN A 606 28.14 17.12 -0.67
N LEU A 607 29.39 17.25 -1.10
CA LEU A 607 30.18 16.12 -1.58
C LEU A 607 30.50 15.15 -0.44
N TYR A 608 30.89 15.67 0.73
CA TYR A 608 31.14 14.85 1.92
C TYR A 608 29.86 14.15 2.41
N GLN A 609 28.72 14.84 2.41
CA GLN A 609 27.42 14.25 2.76
C GLN A 609 27.08 13.03 1.88
N THR A 610 27.36 13.15 0.59
CA THR A 610 27.18 12.05 -0.37
C THR A 610 28.16 10.90 -0.10
N LYS A 611 29.46 11.20 0.05
CA LYS A 611 30.49 10.18 0.31
C LYS A 611 30.26 9.42 1.63
N SER A 612 29.79 10.12 2.66
CA SER A 612 29.50 9.56 3.99
C SER A 612 28.14 8.86 4.07
N SER A 613 27.33 8.85 3.00
CA SER A 613 25.99 8.25 2.96
C SER A 613 25.07 8.74 4.09
N SER A 614 25.14 10.03 4.40
CA SER A 614 24.36 10.63 5.47
C SER A 614 22.84 10.52 5.20
N PRO A 615 21.99 10.56 6.25
CA PRO A 615 20.53 10.55 6.06
C PRO A 615 20.03 11.68 5.14
N LEU A 616 20.67 12.85 5.19
CA LEU A 616 20.33 13.98 4.31
C LEU A 616 20.62 13.65 2.84
N ALA A 617 21.72 12.97 2.54
CA ALA A 617 22.05 12.53 1.18
C ALA A 617 21.10 11.43 0.66
N LYS A 618 20.47 10.66 1.56
CA LYS A 618 19.42 9.70 1.19
C LYS A 618 18.07 10.37 0.96
N LEU A 619 17.79 11.45 1.70
CA LEU A 619 16.56 12.22 1.61
C LEU A 619 16.53 13.15 0.38
N HIS A 620 17.68 13.73 0.03
CA HIS A 620 17.80 14.71 -1.05
C HIS A 620 18.80 14.26 -2.11
N GLY A 621 18.42 14.33 -3.39
CA GLY A 621 19.29 13.96 -4.51
C GLY A 621 20.16 15.10 -5.07
N SER A 622 19.86 16.36 -4.74
CA SER A 622 20.62 17.55 -5.18
C SER A 622 20.46 18.69 -4.18
N SER A 623 21.50 19.54 -4.07
CA SER A 623 21.55 20.68 -3.14
C SER A 623 21.15 20.25 -1.72
N ILE A 624 21.87 19.25 -1.20
CA ILE A 624 21.47 18.45 -0.03
C ILE A 624 21.34 19.36 1.20
N LEU A 625 22.35 20.16 1.48
CA LEU A 625 22.38 21.07 2.63
C LEU A 625 21.45 22.26 2.43
N GLU A 626 21.39 22.84 1.23
CA GLU A 626 20.52 23.97 0.94
C GLU A 626 19.03 23.62 1.13
N ARG A 627 18.64 22.39 0.77
CA ARG A 627 17.28 21.87 1.05
C ARG A 627 17.04 21.65 2.54
N HIS A 628 18.07 21.24 3.28
CA HIS A 628 17.99 21.11 4.74
C HIS A 628 17.80 22.49 5.41
N HIS A 629 18.58 23.49 5.03
CA HIS A 629 18.45 24.88 5.50
C HIS A 629 17.06 25.45 5.17
N LEU A 630 16.56 25.17 3.97
CA LEU A 630 15.22 25.55 3.55
C LEU A 630 14.13 24.86 4.39
N GLN A 631 14.25 23.56 4.64
CA GLN A 631 13.30 22.83 5.48
C GLN A 631 13.27 23.40 6.89
N TYR A 632 14.44 23.70 7.48
CA TYR A 632 14.53 24.35 8.77
C TYR A 632 13.85 25.73 8.76
N SER A 633 14.09 26.54 7.73
CA SER A 633 13.43 27.83 7.54
C SER A 633 11.91 27.70 7.45
N LYS A 634 11.39 26.63 6.83
CA LYS A 634 9.94 26.37 6.75
C LYS A 634 9.37 25.95 8.10
N THR A 635 10.11 25.17 8.90
CA THR A 635 9.72 24.84 10.28
C THR A 635 9.56 26.10 11.13
N LEU A 636 10.45 27.09 10.99
CA LEU A 636 10.31 28.38 11.66
C LEU A 636 9.04 29.16 11.26
N MET A 637 8.58 29.01 10.02
CA MET A 637 7.34 29.64 9.54
C MET A 637 6.08 28.88 9.97
N ALA A 638 6.20 27.61 10.38
CA ALA A 638 5.07 26.78 10.79
C ALA A 638 4.65 27.06 12.25
N ASP A 639 5.57 27.50 13.13
CA ASP A 639 5.25 27.91 14.49
C ASP A 639 4.69 29.34 14.49
N GLU A 640 3.45 29.51 14.95
CA GLU A 640 2.75 30.80 15.00
C GLU A 640 3.52 31.87 15.80
N ASN A 641 4.27 31.47 16.83
CA ASN A 641 5.02 32.38 17.69
C ASN A 641 6.39 32.78 17.12
N LEU A 642 6.82 32.14 16.04
CA LEU A 642 8.07 32.43 15.32
C LEU A 642 7.80 33.00 13.93
N ASN A 643 6.59 32.81 13.40
CA ASN A 643 6.25 33.22 12.06
C ASN A 643 6.08 34.75 11.94
N ILE A 644 7.12 35.43 11.48
CA ILE A 644 7.11 36.87 11.15
C ILE A 644 6.18 37.23 9.97
N PHE A 645 5.62 36.24 9.28
CA PHE A 645 4.70 36.39 8.16
C PHE A 645 3.25 36.04 8.53
N GLN A 646 2.92 35.81 9.80
CA GLN A 646 1.60 35.35 10.26
C GLN A 646 0.42 36.25 9.86
N ASN A 647 0.67 37.55 9.69
CA ASN A 647 -0.36 38.54 9.34
C ASN A 647 -0.52 38.74 7.81
N LEU A 648 0.20 37.96 6.99
CA LEU A 648 0.06 37.97 5.54
C LEU A 648 -1.16 37.19 5.07
N GLN A 649 -1.71 37.59 3.92
CA GLN A 649 -2.73 36.80 3.25
C GLN A 649 -2.12 35.52 2.67
N LYS A 650 -2.93 34.46 2.54
CA LYS A 650 -2.49 33.15 2.02
C LYS A 650 -1.63 33.25 0.74
N ARG A 651 -2.07 34.02 -0.26
CA ARG A 651 -1.32 34.22 -1.52
C ARG A 651 0.04 34.91 -1.31
N GLN A 652 0.12 35.87 -0.39
CA GLN A 652 1.38 36.54 -0.06
C GLN A 652 2.32 35.58 0.67
N PHE A 653 1.79 34.79 1.60
CA PHE A 653 2.55 33.77 2.31
C PHE A 653 3.11 32.69 1.36
N GLU A 654 2.30 32.18 0.43
CA GLU A 654 2.75 31.26 -0.63
C GLU A 654 3.86 31.89 -1.50
N THR A 655 3.76 33.19 -1.78
CA THR A 655 4.82 33.92 -2.51
C THR A 655 6.11 33.97 -1.68
N VAL A 656 6.04 34.28 -0.39
CA VAL A 656 7.21 34.29 0.50
C VAL A 656 7.88 32.91 0.55
N GLN A 657 7.09 31.84 0.67
CA GLN A 657 7.62 30.47 0.68
C GLN A 657 8.37 30.15 -0.62
N HIS A 658 7.78 30.49 -1.78
CA HIS A 658 8.46 30.33 -3.08
C HIS A 658 9.75 31.15 -3.17
N LEU A 659 9.76 32.38 -2.66
CA LEU A 659 10.97 33.22 -2.68
C LEU A 659 12.07 32.67 -1.75
N HIS A 660 11.72 32.09 -0.59
CA HIS A 660 12.68 31.37 0.24
C HIS A 660 13.26 30.16 -0.49
N ASP A 661 12.42 29.38 -1.18
CA ASP A 661 12.88 28.25 -2.01
C ASP A 661 13.88 28.71 -3.07
N VAL A 662 13.56 29.78 -3.81
CA VAL A 662 14.44 30.34 -4.85
C VAL A 662 15.74 30.87 -4.26
N CYS A 663 15.67 31.63 -3.17
CA CYS A 663 16.83 32.27 -2.55
C CYS A 663 17.79 31.23 -1.95
N ILE A 664 17.30 30.36 -1.07
CA ILE A 664 18.14 29.43 -0.32
C ILE A 664 18.71 28.36 -1.24
N ILE A 665 17.95 27.82 -2.20
CA ILE A 665 18.49 26.81 -3.12
C ILE A 665 19.54 27.44 -4.07
N ALA A 666 19.45 28.75 -4.36
CA ALA A 666 20.39 29.42 -5.25
C ALA A 666 21.80 29.65 -4.65
N THR A 667 22.00 29.44 -3.35
CA THR A 667 23.35 29.51 -2.74
C THR A 667 24.25 28.36 -3.19
N ASP A 668 23.68 27.25 -3.68
CA ASP A 668 24.45 26.16 -4.29
C ASP A 668 25.18 26.63 -5.56
N LEU A 669 26.52 26.69 -5.47
CA LEU A 669 27.40 27.11 -6.56
C LEU A 669 27.23 26.27 -7.83
N ALA A 670 26.78 25.01 -7.74
CA ALA A 670 26.50 24.19 -8.92
C ALA A 670 25.36 24.76 -9.79
N LEU A 671 24.40 25.45 -9.16
CA LEU A 671 23.30 26.12 -9.85
C LEU A 671 23.68 27.51 -10.35
N TYR A 672 24.54 28.22 -9.60
CA TYR A 672 25.11 29.51 -10.02
C TYR A 672 25.73 29.44 -11.42
N PHE A 673 26.59 28.45 -11.70
CA PHE A 673 27.24 28.33 -13.01
C PHE A 673 26.27 28.13 -14.17
N LYS A 674 25.07 27.58 -13.92
CA LYS A 674 24.03 27.41 -14.94
C LYS A 674 23.26 28.71 -15.19
N LYS A 675 23.07 29.55 -14.16
CA LYS A 675 22.29 30.79 -14.21
C LYS A 675 23.10 32.02 -14.66
N ARG A 676 24.43 32.00 -14.46
CA ARG A 676 25.30 33.16 -14.73
C ARG A 676 25.23 33.68 -16.18
N THR A 677 25.10 32.80 -17.18
CA THR A 677 25.00 33.19 -18.60
C THR A 677 23.65 33.82 -18.93
N LEU A 678 22.59 33.43 -18.23
CA LEU A 678 21.28 34.06 -18.36
C LEU A 678 21.30 35.46 -17.75
N PHE A 679 21.95 35.62 -16.59
CA PHE A 679 22.15 36.91 -15.97
C PHE A 679 22.94 37.87 -16.86
N GLN A 680 24.04 37.40 -17.46
CA GLN A 680 24.83 38.21 -18.39
C GLN A 680 23.98 38.78 -19.54
N LYS A 681 23.11 37.95 -20.14
CA LYS A 681 22.19 38.42 -21.19
C LYS A 681 21.23 39.51 -20.68
N ILE A 682 20.70 39.36 -19.47
CA ILE A 682 19.84 40.38 -18.86
C ILE A 682 20.62 41.70 -18.67
N VAL A 683 21.88 41.63 -18.25
CA VAL A 683 22.75 42.81 -18.12
C VAL A 683 23.03 43.44 -19.48
N ASP A 684 23.38 42.64 -20.49
CA ASP A 684 23.68 43.11 -21.84
C ASP A 684 22.45 43.77 -22.51
N ASP A 685 21.24 43.28 -22.23
CA ASP A 685 19.99 43.88 -22.73
C ASP A 685 19.63 45.19 -22.03
N THR A 686 19.93 45.29 -20.72
CA THR A 686 19.56 46.45 -19.89
C THR A 686 20.58 47.58 -19.95
N GLN A 687 21.87 47.27 -20.13
CA GLN A 687 22.95 48.26 -20.22
C GLN A 687 22.74 49.35 -21.29
N PRO A 688 22.25 49.09 -22.52
CA PRO A 688 22.02 50.13 -23.51
C PRO A 688 20.76 50.97 -23.26
N MET A 689 19.90 50.59 -22.31
CA MET A 689 18.66 51.32 -22.01
C MET A 689 18.99 52.61 -21.24
N VAL A 690 18.79 53.76 -21.89
CA VAL A 690 19.09 55.08 -21.31
C VAL A 690 18.01 55.53 -20.31
N ASP A 691 16.75 55.11 -20.52
CA ASP A 691 15.65 55.39 -19.59
C ASP A 691 15.57 54.34 -18.47
N GLU A 692 15.72 54.80 -17.23
CA GLU A 692 15.64 53.94 -16.04
C GLU A 692 14.27 53.25 -15.91
N LYS A 693 13.18 53.92 -16.31
CA LYS A 693 11.84 53.31 -16.26
C LYS A 693 11.71 52.14 -17.24
N GLN A 694 12.34 52.25 -18.41
CA GLN A 694 12.38 51.16 -19.39
C GLN A 694 13.14 49.96 -18.83
N ALA A 695 14.30 50.18 -18.19
CA ALA A 695 15.09 49.11 -17.57
C ALA A 695 14.34 48.44 -16.41
N ILE A 696 13.66 49.22 -15.56
CA ILE A 696 12.81 48.68 -14.47
C ILE A 696 11.71 47.80 -15.06
N ASN A 697 10.93 48.31 -16.01
CA ASN A 697 9.84 47.57 -16.63
C ASN A 697 10.31 46.30 -17.35
N TYR A 698 11.49 46.33 -17.97
CA TYR A 698 12.08 45.15 -18.62
C TYR A 698 12.31 44.01 -17.61
N VAL A 699 12.77 44.33 -16.40
CA VAL A 699 12.98 43.36 -15.33
C VAL A 699 11.66 42.96 -14.68
N THR A 700 10.84 43.93 -14.26
CA THR A 700 9.65 43.68 -13.43
C THR A 700 8.53 42.95 -14.17
N ASN A 701 8.43 43.13 -15.49
CA ASN A 701 7.39 42.47 -16.30
C ASN A 701 7.65 40.99 -16.56
N ASN A 702 8.83 40.48 -16.20
CA ASN A 702 9.16 39.07 -16.35
C ASN A 702 9.61 38.45 -15.01
N PRO A 703 8.81 37.58 -14.40
CA PRO A 703 9.15 36.98 -13.11
C PRO A 703 10.45 36.16 -13.15
N VAL A 704 10.75 35.49 -14.27
CA VAL A 704 11.98 34.70 -14.42
C VAL A 704 13.22 35.59 -14.39
N ARG A 705 13.16 36.80 -14.97
CA ARG A 705 14.29 37.75 -14.90
C ARG A 705 14.53 38.20 -13.47
N LYS A 706 13.46 38.53 -12.74
CA LYS A 706 13.57 38.87 -11.31
C LYS A 706 14.19 37.73 -10.50
N GLU A 707 13.74 36.50 -10.70
CA GLU A 707 14.28 35.34 -9.98
C GLU A 707 15.74 35.05 -10.32
N ILE A 708 16.16 35.23 -11.58
CA ILE A 708 17.58 35.08 -11.97
C ILE A 708 18.43 36.15 -11.27
N ILE A 709 18.01 37.41 -11.28
CA ILE A 709 18.73 38.48 -10.59
C ILE A 709 18.78 38.20 -9.08
N MET A 710 17.66 37.78 -8.49
CA MET A 710 17.56 37.42 -7.07
C MET A 710 18.52 36.28 -6.70
N ALA A 711 18.56 35.21 -7.51
CA ALA A 711 19.48 34.09 -7.30
C ALA A 711 20.95 34.56 -7.37
N MET A 712 21.29 35.39 -8.37
CA MET A 712 22.64 35.94 -8.50
C MET A 712 22.99 36.90 -7.36
N MET A 713 22.02 37.69 -6.88
CA MET A 713 22.19 38.56 -5.71
C MET A 713 22.47 37.73 -4.48
N MET A 714 21.75 36.61 -4.28
CA MET A 714 21.98 35.73 -3.13
C MET A 714 23.40 35.14 -3.14
N THR A 715 23.87 34.59 -4.28
CA THR A 715 25.25 34.12 -4.40
C THR A 715 26.27 35.25 -4.19
N GLY A 716 25.97 36.47 -4.66
CA GLY A 716 26.80 37.65 -4.40
C GLY A 716 26.85 38.04 -2.93
N CYS A 717 25.75 37.87 -2.18
CA CYS A 717 25.70 38.13 -0.74
C CYS A 717 26.48 37.08 0.05
N ASP A 718 26.29 35.80 -0.29
CA ASP A 718 26.99 34.66 0.30
C ASP A 718 28.52 34.84 0.19
N LEU A 719 28.99 35.20 -1.01
CA LEU A 719 30.41 35.44 -1.28
C LEU A 719 30.89 36.85 -0.90
N SER A 720 30.11 37.64 -0.16
CA SER A 720 30.41 39.07 0.08
C SER A 720 31.65 39.34 0.92
N ALA A 721 32.07 38.38 1.76
CA ALA A 721 33.25 38.51 2.61
C ALA A 721 34.53 38.83 1.83
N ILE A 722 34.63 38.38 0.57
CA ILE A 722 35.79 38.64 -0.30
C ILE A 722 35.90 40.10 -0.77
N THR A 723 34.83 40.89 -0.62
CA THR A 723 34.77 42.30 -1.02
C THR A 723 35.05 43.27 0.11
N LYS A 724 35.15 42.76 1.35
CA LYS A 724 35.42 43.54 2.56
C LYS A 724 36.86 44.05 2.58
N PRO A 725 37.19 45.09 3.38
CA PRO A 725 38.57 45.55 3.54
C PRO A 725 39.52 44.41 3.94
N TRP A 726 40.80 44.52 3.57
CA TRP A 726 41.81 43.48 3.75
C TRP A 726 41.91 42.94 5.19
N GLU A 727 41.80 43.82 6.19
CA GLU A 727 41.83 43.46 7.62
C GLU A 727 40.71 42.51 8.05
N VAL A 728 39.58 42.56 7.33
CA VAL A 728 38.43 41.68 7.54
C VAL A 728 38.60 40.43 6.68
N GLN A 729 38.87 40.62 5.38
CA GLN A 729 38.94 39.55 4.40
C GLN A 729 40.02 38.51 4.75
N SER A 730 41.21 38.96 5.18
CA SER A 730 42.32 38.07 5.53
C SER A 730 41.98 37.12 6.68
N LYS A 731 41.28 37.62 7.71
CA LYS A 731 40.79 36.81 8.83
C LYS A 731 39.73 35.82 8.38
N VAL A 732 38.77 36.26 7.56
CA VAL A 732 37.73 35.38 7.04
C VAL A 732 38.30 34.26 6.18
N ALA A 733 39.28 34.56 5.31
CA ALA A 733 39.93 33.53 4.50
C ALA A 733 40.61 32.44 5.33
N LEU A 734 41.21 32.81 6.47
CA LEU A 734 41.80 31.85 7.42
C LEU A 734 40.74 31.00 8.12
N MET A 735 39.59 31.58 8.51
CA MET A 735 38.48 30.82 9.10
C MET A 735 37.90 29.81 8.11
N VAL A 736 37.68 30.22 6.85
CA VAL A 736 37.22 29.33 5.78
C VAL A 736 38.23 28.20 5.52
N ALA A 737 39.53 28.53 5.45
CA ALA A 737 40.57 27.54 5.24
C ALA A 737 40.64 26.52 6.40
N ALA A 738 40.52 26.99 7.64
CA ALA A 738 40.48 26.13 8.81
C ALA A 738 39.30 25.15 8.77
N GLU A 739 38.11 25.59 8.38
CA GLU A 739 36.94 24.70 8.24
C GLU A 739 37.16 23.67 7.11
N PHE A 740 37.75 24.06 5.98
CA PHE A 740 38.12 23.12 4.92
C PHE A 740 39.17 22.09 5.37
N TRP A 741 40.12 22.49 6.21
CA TRP A 741 41.12 21.58 6.77
C TRP A 741 40.50 20.60 7.77
N GLU A 742 39.57 21.06 8.60
CA GLU A 742 38.79 20.19 9.50
C GLU A 742 38.01 19.14 8.70
N GLN A 743 37.34 19.54 7.61
CA GLN A 743 36.69 18.59 6.70
C GLN A 743 37.72 17.63 6.07
N GLY A 744 38.87 18.14 5.60
CA GLY A 744 39.92 17.31 5.00
C GLY A 744 40.45 16.23 5.94
N ASP A 745 40.58 16.55 7.23
CA ASP A 745 40.96 15.57 8.24
C ASP A 745 39.85 14.55 8.51
N LEU A 746 38.58 14.96 8.46
CA LEU A 746 37.45 14.02 8.52
C LEU A 746 37.47 13.07 7.31
N GLU A 747 37.71 13.56 6.10
CA GLU A 747 37.85 12.72 4.89
C GLU A 747 38.99 11.72 5.03
N ARG A 748 40.13 12.15 5.57
CA ARG A 748 41.28 11.27 5.82
C ARG A 748 40.98 10.21 6.88
N ASN A 749 40.39 10.60 8.00
CA ASN A 749 40.21 9.71 9.15
C ASN A 749 39.02 8.76 9.01
N VAL A 750 37.89 9.24 8.47
CA VAL A 750 36.64 8.50 8.40
C VAL A 750 36.51 7.76 7.08
N LEU A 751 36.84 8.41 5.95
CA LEU A 751 36.69 7.83 4.62
C LEU A 751 37.97 7.16 4.11
N GLN A 752 39.11 7.33 4.79
CA GLN A 752 40.42 6.82 4.39
C GLN A 752 40.82 7.28 2.98
N GLN A 753 40.47 8.52 2.64
CA GLN A 753 40.78 9.16 1.36
C GLN A 753 41.75 10.32 1.57
N GLU A 754 42.69 10.51 0.64
CA GLU A 754 43.50 11.72 0.64
C GLU A 754 42.66 12.92 0.18
N PRO A 755 42.56 13.99 0.98
CA PRO A 755 41.80 15.18 0.59
C PRO A 755 42.50 15.92 -0.55
N ILE A 756 41.73 16.73 -1.28
CA ILE A 756 42.30 17.62 -2.29
C ILE A 756 43.19 18.69 -1.62
N PRO A 757 44.15 19.29 -2.36
CA PRO A 757 45.11 20.25 -1.79
C PRO A 757 44.49 21.41 -1.02
N MET A 758 43.31 21.87 -1.43
CA MET A 758 42.57 22.96 -0.77
C MET A 758 42.12 22.61 0.66
N MET A 759 41.94 21.32 0.94
CA MET A 759 41.51 20.80 2.24
C MET A 759 42.68 20.17 3.02
N ASP A 760 43.92 20.26 2.52
CA ASP A 760 45.09 19.73 3.21
C ASP A 760 45.81 20.83 3.99
N ARG A 761 45.76 20.73 5.33
CA ARG A 761 46.45 21.66 6.24
C ARG A 761 47.96 21.74 6.02
N ASN A 762 48.59 20.69 5.46
CA ASN A 762 50.03 20.70 5.16
C ASN A 762 50.39 21.57 3.96
N ARG A 763 49.40 22.02 3.18
CA ARG A 763 49.57 22.89 2.01
C ARG A 763 49.04 24.30 2.26
N ALA A 764 48.97 24.71 3.53
CA ALA A 764 48.48 26.03 3.93
C ALA A 764 49.23 27.20 3.25
N ASP A 765 50.53 27.05 2.98
CA ASP A 765 51.34 28.08 2.31
C ASP A 765 50.88 28.35 0.85
N GLU A 766 50.13 27.44 0.23
CA GLU A 766 49.57 27.62 -1.12
C GLU A 766 48.24 28.39 -1.13
N LEU A 767 47.67 28.68 0.04
CA LEU A 767 46.38 29.38 0.20
C LEU A 767 46.30 30.68 -0.62
N PRO A 768 47.32 31.57 -0.65
CA PRO A 768 47.26 32.80 -1.44
C PRO A 768 46.98 32.55 -2.92
N LYS A 769 47.64 31.55 -3.52
CA LYS A 769 47.46 31.19 -4.92
C LYS A 769 46.06 30.61 -5.17
N MET A 770 45.55 29.79 -4.25
CA MET A 770 44.21 29.23 -4.34
C MET A 770 43.13 30.32 -4.25
N GLN A 771 43.31 31.30 -3.36
CA GLN A 771 42.42 32.46 -3.23
C GLN A 771 42.39 33.32 -4.50
N CYS A 772 43.54 33.59 -5.13
CA CYS A 772 43.55 34.26 -6.44
C CYS A 772 42.71 33.50 -7.49
N GLY A 773 42.86 32.17 -7.56
CA GLY A 773 42.09 31.33 -8.48
C GLY A 773 40.58 31.38 -8.20
N PHE A 774 40.17 31.34 -6.93
CA PHE A 774 38.78 31.46 -6.52
C PHE A 774 38.18 32.83 -6.89
N ILE A 775 38.90 33.92 -6.59
CA ILE A 775 38.51 35.28 -6.96
C ILE A 775 38.31 35.40 -8.47
N ASP A 776 39.25 34.88 -9.27
CA ASP A 776 39.21 34.98 -10.73
C ASP A 776 38.07 34.17 -11.35
N PHE A 777 37.86 32.95 -10.87
CA PHE A 777 36.94 32.01 -11.50
C PHE A 777 35.49 32.15 -11.03
N VAL A 778 35.28 32.48 -9.75
CA VAL A 778 33.95 32.49 -9.13
C VAL A 778 33.46 33.93 -8.91
N CYS A 779 34.22 34.73 -8.16
CA CYS A 779 33.77 36.03 -7.65
C CYS A 779 33.79 37.14 -8.72
N SER A 780 34.85 37.19 -9.55
CA SER A 780 35.06 38.30 -10.49
C SER A 780 33.92 38.45 -11.49
N PHE A 781 33.32 37.34 -11.93
CA PHE A 781 32.18 37.39 -12.84
C PHE A 781 30.99 38.10 -12.21
N VAL A 782 30.54 37.66 -11.04
CA VAL A 782 29.29 38.15 -10.43
C VAL A 782 29.39 39.63 -10.08
N TYR A 783 30.50 40.07 -9.47
CA TYR A 783 30.68 41.47 -9.09
C TYR A 783 30.93 42.39 -10.28
N LYS A 784 31.64 41.92 -11.31
CA LYS A 784 31.81 42.69 -12.56
C LYS A 784 30.47 42.92 -13.25
N GLU A 785 29.65 41.87 -13.39
CA GLU A 785 28.34 41.99 -14.04
C GLU A 785 27.37 42.81 -13.19
N PHE A 786 27.40 42.72 -11.86
CA PHE A 786 26.61 43.62 -11.00
C PHE A 786 27.08 45.08 -11.08
N ALA A 787 28.38 45.34 -11.12
CA ALA A 787 28.90 46.70 -11.29
C ALA A 787 28.54 47.30 -12.68
N ARG A 788 28.44 46.46 -13.71
CA ARG A 788 27.93 46.85 -15.04
C ARG A 788 26.43 47.13 -14.99
N PHE A 789 25.67 46.31 -14.27
CA PHE A 789 24.22 46.41 -14.16
C PHE A 789 23.78 47.63 -13.32
N GLN A 790 24.46 47.90 -12.21
CA GLN A 790 24.15 48.98 -11.28
C GLN A 790 25.45 49.60 -10.71
N LYS A 791 25.65 50.89 -11.00
CA LYS A 791 26.90 51.61 -10.70
C LYS A 791 27.18 51.76 -9.20
N GLU A 792 26.15 51.78 -8.37
CA GLU A 792 26.26 51.87 -6.92
C GLU A 792 26.97 50.65 -6.29
N ILE A 793 27.10 49.54 -7.03
CA ILE A 793 27.76 48.31 -6.58
C ILE A 793 29.26 48.28 -6.95
N THR A 794 29.74 49.24 -7.76
CA THR A 794 31.17 49.34 -8.13
C THR A 794 32.14 49.27 -6.94
N PRO A 795 31.86 49.88 -5.75
CA PRO A 795 32.75 49.74 -4.59
C PRO A 795 33.04 48.29 -4.16
N MET A 796 32.08 47.37 -4.31
CA MET A 796 32.31 45.95 -4.00
C MET A 796 33.27 45.30 -5.01
N PHE A 797 33.17 45.68 -6.28
CA PHE A 797 34.07 45.19 -7.33
C PHE A 797 35.48 45.76 -7.17
N ASP A 798 35.61 47.03 -6.79
CA ASP A 798 36.91 47.64 -6.47
C ASP A 798 37.55 46.96 -5.24
N GLY A 799 36.76 46.70 -4.19
CA GLY A 799 37.20 45.94 -3.02
C GLY A 799 37.72 44.54 -3.38
N LEU A 800 37.02 43.82 -4.26
CA LEU A 800 37.46 42.53 -4.79
C LEU A 800 38.83 42.64 -5.49
N ASN A 801 39.00 43.62 -6.38
CA ASN A 801 40.23 43.81 -7.15
C ASN A 801 41.42 44.19 -6.25
N ASN A 802 41.18 45.00 -5.23
CA ASN A 802 42.19 45.36 -4.23
C ASN A 802 42.64 44.11 -3.43
N ASN A 803 41.69 43.30 -2.95
CA ASN A 803 42.01 42.06 -2.25
C ASN A 803 42.72 41.04 -3.16
N ARG A 804 42.35 40.97 -4.43
CA ARG A 804 43.05 40.15 -5.43
C ARG A 804 44.52 40.56 -5.56
N ALA A 805 44.81 41.87 -5.56
CA ALA A 805 46.19 42.37 -5.63
C ALA A 805 47.00 41.95 -4.40
N HIS A 806 46.44 42.12 -3.19
CA HIS A 806 47.09 41.67 -1.95
C HIS A 806 47.35 40.16 -1.94
N TRP A 807 46.38 39.34 -2.34
CA TRP A 807 46.61 37.88 -2.45
C TRP A 807 47.67 37.52 -3.48
N LYS A 808 47.74 38.26 -4.59
CA LYS A 808 48.76 38.05 -5.63
C LYS A 808 50.16 38.37 -5.11
N GLU A 809 50.31 39.48 -4.37
CA GLU A 809 51.58 39.85 -3.73
C GLU A 809 52.06 38.76 -2.77
N LEU A 810 51.16 38.20 -1.94
CA LEU A 810 51.48 37.09 -1.05
C LEU A 810 51.84 35.81 -1.81
N ALA A 811 51.12 35.49 -2.88
CA ALA A 811 51.41 34.33 -3.72
C ALA A 811 52.79 34.45 -4.40
N ASP A 812 53.14 35.64 -4.88
CA ASP A 812 54.44 35.90 -5.52
C ASP A 812 55.60 35.86 -4.53
N ALA A 813 55.39 36.38 -3.32
CA ALA A 813 56.36 36.27 -2.23
C ALA A 813 56.64 34.80 -1.87
N TYR A 814 55.60 33.97 -1.81
CA TYR A 814 55.75 32.54 -1.55
C TYR A 814 56.44 31.81 -2.71
N GLN A 815 56.08 32.11 -3.97
CA GLN A 815 56.73 31.51 -5.13
C GLN A 815 58.22 31.87 -5.19
N ALA A 816 58.59 33.12 -4.91
CA ALA A 816 59.99 33.54 -4.83
C ALA A 816 60.78 32.78 -3.74
N LYS A 817 60.14 32.49 -2.60
CA LYS A 817 60.72 31.66 -1.52
C LYS A 817 60.96 30.22 -1.99
N LEU A 818 60.00 29.63 -2.71
CA LEU A 818 60.15 28.29 -3.28
C LEU A 818 61.27 28.23 -4.32
N ASP A 819 61.31 29.19 -5.24
CA ASP A 819 62.34 29.28 -6.29
C ASP A 819 63.74 29.44 -5.68
N ALA A 820 63.87 30.20 -4.58
CA ALA A 820 65.12 30.33 -3.84
C ALA A 820 65.58 28.99 -3.23
N ILE A 821 64.67 28.26 -2.58
CA ILE A 821 64.96 26.93 -2.00
C ILE A 821 65.34 25.92 -3.10
N GLU A 822 64.66 25.93 -4.25
CA GLU A 822 64.98 25.05 -5.36
C GLU A 822 66.35 25.39 -5.98
N ASN A 823 66.67 26.67 -6.09
CA ASN A 823 67.99 27.13 -6.55
C ASN A 823 69.11 26.76 -5.56
N GLU A 824 68.86 26.78 -4.26
CA GLU A 824 69.79 26.28 -3.25
C GLU A 824 69.99 24.76 -3.32
N LYS A 825 68.91 23.99 -3.49
CA LYS A 825 68.99 22.54 -3.72
C LYS A 825 69.79 22.19 -4.97
N LYS A 826 69.54 22.89 -6.09
CA LYS A 826 70.32 22.73 -7.33
C LYS A 826 71.81 23.08 -7.14
N LYS A 827 72.13 24.09 -6.34
CA LYS A 827 73.53 24.43 -5.99
C LYS A 827 74.19 23.36 -5.11
N GLN A 828 73.45 22.73 -4.19
CA GLN A 828 73.95 21.65 -3.34
C GLN A 828 74.10 20.31 -4.07
N GLU A 829 73.32 20.06 -5.12
CA GLU A 829 73.47 18.90 -6.03
C GLU A 829 74.65 19.05 -7.01
N THR A 830 75.26 20.25 -7.10
CA THR A 830 76.40 20.54 -7.99
C THR A 830 77.77 20.48 -7.28
N PRO A 831 78.12 19.37 -6.60
CA PRO A 831 79.54 18.99 -6.58
C PRO A 831 79.80 17.47 -6.80
N TYR A 832 79.14 16.82 -7.77
CA TYR A 832 79.48 15.42 -8.14
C TYR A 832 79.51 15.11 -9.65
N LYS A 833 79.70 16.12 -10.52
CA LYS A 833 79.91 15.93 -11.97
C LYS A 833 81.08 16.73 -12.56
N LYS A 834 82.18 16.84 -11.81
CA LYS A 834 83.51 17.18 -12.35
C LYS A 834 84.52 16.11 -11.91
N GLY A 835 84.38 14.92 -12.46
CA GLY A 835 85.27 13.80 -12.14
C GLY A 835 84.78 12.47 -12.72
N MET A 836 84.52 12.43 -14.02
CA MET A 836 84.50 11.20 -14.84
C MET A 836 84.14 11.58 -16.29
N GLN A 837 85.14 12.09 -17.02
CA GLN A 837 85.20 11.94 -18.46
C GLN A 837 86.26 10.88 -18.72
N GLU A 838 85.82 9.66 -19.02
CA GLU A 838 86.43 8.70 -19.96
C GLU A 838 85.75 7.32 -19.79
N GLY A 839 85.15 6.81 -20.86
CA GLY A 839 84.56 5.47 -20.91
C GLY A 839 83.15 5.44 -21.51
N GLY A 840 83.07 5.29 -22.83
CA GLY A 840 81.82 5.31 -23.58
C GLY A 840 80.97 4.05 -23.50
N GLY A 841 79.80 4.11 -24.14
CA GLY A 841 78.96 2.94 -24.43
C GLY A 841 77.47 3.23 -24.39
N LYS A 842 76.83 3.21 -25.56
CA LYS A 842 75.39 3.41 -25.76
C LYS A 842 74.55 2.34 -25.02
N SER A 843 73.43 2.75 -24.42
CA SER A 843 72.21 1.93 -24.40
C SER A 843 70.96 2.80 -24.22
N LYS A 844 69.99 2.61 -25.11
CA LYS A 844 68.63 3.13 -25.01
C LYS A 844 67.78 2.09 -24.29
N THR A 845 67.16 2.44 -23.16
CA THR A 845 65.92 1.78 -22.75
C THR A 845 65.07 2.62 -21.79
N CYS A 846 63.78 2.58 -22.08
CA CYS A 846 62.59 3.00 -21.35
C CYS A 846 62.59 2.72 -19.83
N SER A 847 61.89 3.55 -19.04
CA SER A 847 60.85 3.20 -18.03
C SER A 847 60.48 4.45 -17.20
N ILE A 848 59.24 4.95 -17.30
CA ILE A 848 58.16 4.89 -16.27
C ILE A 848 58.48 5.69 -14.99
N PHE A 849 57.90 6.89 -14.86
CA PHE A 849 56.68 7.17 -14.07
C PHE A 849 55.97 8.40 -14.63
#